data_AF-A0AAD9GBJ6-F1
#
_entry.id   AF-A0AAD9GBJ6-F1
#
_cell.length_a   1.000
_cell.length_b   1.000
_cell.length_c   1.000
_cell.angle_alpha   90.00
_cell.angle_beta   90.00
_cell.angle_gamma   90.00
#
_symmetry.space_group_name_H-M   'P 1'
#
loop_
_entity.id
_entity.type
_entity.pdbx_description
1 polymer ?
#
loop_
_entity_poly.entity_id
_entity_poly.type
_entity_poly.pdbx_seq_one_letter_code
_entity_poly.pdbx_strand_id
1 'polypeptide(L)'
;MAGSSQAQAAAALTSPYAAPKASPEDDGDYDEEEDTYLLHNLAEQGRADRLRSLLPLPSDGLEPPPRLSVLSSETSLLEKDDMGFLPLHMAVIHQQLDCVLHLLRYSPALTSAMLRLKGGDFGTPFLHLVLRVGAINASFSEQVIKELCSEKNSKTEKDFYGEDVRSLLFEKVGARDEEGNSVFHLCARYDLVTCLDVLASFYRQQLAVMETEDNSVADGEKKKKTPLKLETLLEKGNKVGFRALHEAMKYQAAETGRRLVSEYTVDVNPLTPLQQTPAHIAALAGFAEGVKILRSSPRDIAAKFALKDSHGCTAAQVARRCGFNALEGDLLAAEAGKFVEKPATRKEKVAQEDQTRFFFHPEVWRHLPMAYHRRGGPDPPPENPERIDTLVDPVFGILRSREFQRPNVKWDHDIERADIADILRVHEFHYVDRIRKNCMPLAASVVGKEPVASKNDSSHQKFPGQSESTSPSSICDAEECHATFPMDLDTALSVRSYDAASRAAGAVCKAVDEVVAGKCRNAFCIVRPPGHHAGPVGKVVCENDPEGSLGFCLFNNVAVGAAYARAHLKHRGINKVAILDFDVHHGNGTEEIVRQLVPSTKEIVFETPYGAGKQVVHQYKPWRSDDDSENVFFCSVHGYGHKDPENKEELAKGETQGWFYPGSGVSDVKEAPVIWDEGLPFCREGSSASRLKWRSAFRDRILPKLREFNPDLIFLSAGFDAHKKELVNWGYVSLLEQDYEWLVAHVKQVANSCCDGRLISVLEGGYNFHGRMVSPFARSVAAHTRALINPAQEKWDEHEIAKEAAHEQALLANYLAPTAAVPGVTVLQTKKRNKSETAVPMVRSRSKRARKDVDYVALAKELAEQSQKS
;
A
#
# COMPACT_ATOMS: atom_id res chain seq x y z
N MET A 1 -45.02 -23.70 3.12
CA MET A 1 -45.12 -23.65 1.65
C MET A 1 -44.66 -22.25 1.24
N ALA A 2 -43.36 -22.03 1.05
CA ALA A 2 -42.52 -22.35 -0.13
C ALA A 2 -42.71 -21.32 -1.28
N GLY A 3 -41.61 -20.70 -1.69
CA GLY A 3 -41.43 -19.88 -2.92
C GLY A 3 -41.19 -18.38 -2.65
N SER A 4 -39.95 -17.93 -2.37
CA SER A 4 -38.86 -17.57 -3.31
C SER A 4 -39.08 -16.31 -4.14
N SER A 5 -38.36 -15.22 -3.82
CA SER A 5 -37.57 -14.41 -4.77
C SER A 5 -36.80 -13.30 -4.04
N GLN A 6 -35.55 -13.59 -3.70
CA GLN A 6 -34.51 -12.56 -3.52
C GLN A 6 -33.95 -12.26 -4.90
N ALA A 7 -34.25 -11.09 -5.45
CA ALA A 7 -33.53 -10.53 -6.59
C ALA A 7 -32.46 -9.58 -6.04
N GLN A 8 -31.21 -10.05 -6.03
CA GLN A 8 -30.03 -9.21 -5.86
C GLN A 8 -29.88 -8.33 -7.11
N ALA A 9 -29.91 -7.01 -6.91
CA ALA A 9 -29.51 -6.05 -7.92
C ALA A 9 -27.98 -6.08 -8.05
N ALA A 10 -27.48 -6.89 -8.98
CA ALA A 10 -26.13 -6.76 -9.50
C ALA A 10 -26.08 -5.54 -10.41
N ALA A 11 -25.65 -4.40 -9.87
CA ALA A 11 -25.24 -3.26 -10.70
C ALA A 11 -23.92 -3.63 -11.37
N ALA A 12 -23.97 -3.86 -12.68
CA ALA A 12 -22.81 -4.07 -13.53
C ALA A 12 -21.97 -2.77 -13.58
N LEU A 13 -20.95 -2.68 -12.74
CA LEU A 13 -19.81 -1.79 -12.94
C LEU A 13 -18.85 -2.53 -13.87
N THR A 14 -19.03 -2.33 -15.17
CA THR A 14 -18.04 -2.71 -16.18
C THR A 14 -16.80 -1.86 -15.98
N SER A 15 -15.66 -2.51 -15.74
CA SER A 15 -14.34 -1.90 -15.86
C SER A 15 -14.19 -1.26 -17.26
N PRO A 16 -13.54 -0.09 -17.40
CA PRO A 16 -13.18 0.43 -18.72
C PRO A 16 -12.16 -0.47 -19.46
N TYR A 17 -11.64 -1.52 -18.83
CA TYR A 17 -10.82 -2.56 -19.46
C TYR A 17 -11.63 -3.81 -19.83
N ALA A 18 -12.81 -3.64 -20.43
CA ALA A 18 -13.41 -4.73 -21.19
C ALA A 18 -12.56 -4.94 -22.45
N ALA A 19 -11.85 -6.08 -22.51
CA ALA A 19 -11.07 -6.49 -23.66
C ALA A 19 -11.90 -6.33 -24.95
N PRO A 20 -11.42 -5.58 -25.97
CA PRO A 20 -12.10 -5.56 -27.25
C PRO A 20 -12.06 -6.98 -27.81
N LYS A 21 -13.24 -7.54 -28.10
CA LYS A 21 -13.33 -8.69 -29.00
C LYS A 21 -12.95 -8.18 -30.40
N ALA A 22 -11.67 -8.27 -30.72
CA ALA A 22 -11.19 -7.95 -32.06
C ALA A 22 -11.56 -9.09 -33.02
N SER A 23 -12.17 -8.72 -34.14
CA SER A 23 -12.33 -9.54 -35.32
C SER A 23 -10.95 -10.00 -35.84
N PRO A 24 -10.85 -11.22 -36.40
CA PRO A 24 -9.65 -11.59 -37.13
C PRO A 24 -9.59 -10.70 -38.38
N GLU A 25 -8.39 -10.25 -38.77
CA GLU A 25 -8.12 -9.34 -39.90
C GLU A 25 -8.10 -7.85 -39.54
N ASP A 26 -7.12 -7.43 -38.74
CA ASP A 26 -6.52 -6.09 -38.86
C ASP A 26 -5.02 -6.20 -38.52
N ASP A 27 -4.25 -6.70 -39.49
CA ASP A 27 -2.78 -6.67 -39.47
C ASP A 27 -2.34 -5.24 -39.84
N GLY A 28 -2.52 -4.31 -38.91
CA GLY A 28 -1.86 -3.01 -38.95
C GLY A 28 -0.39 -3.17 -38.56
N ASP A 29 0.51 -2.76 -39.46
CA ASP A 29 1.94 -2.55 -39.22
C ASP A 29 2.11 -1.58 -38.03
N TYR A 30 2.13 -2.13 -36.81
CA TYR A 30 2.70 -1.46 -35.65
C TYR A 30 4.21 -1.61 -35.79
N ASP A 31 4.95 -0.50 -35.85
CA ASP A 31 6.41 -0.51 -35.80
C ASP A 31 6.88 -1.33 -34.58
N GLU A 32 7.25 -2.61 -34.80
CA GLU A 32 7.84 -3.54 -33.83
C GLU A 32 9.30 -3.15 -33.50
N GLU A 33 9.64 -1.86 -33.56
CA GLU A 33 10.95 -1.34 -33.16
C GLU A 33 11.07 -1.37 -31.62
N GLU A 34 11.73 -2.43 -31.13
CA GLU A 34 12.38 -2.59 -29.81
C GLU A 34 11.53 -2.27 -28.55
N ASP A 35 10.38 -2.93 -28.37
CA ASP A 35 9.76 -3.02 -27.04
C ASP A 35 10.64 -3.89 -26.12
N THR A 36 11.52 -3.23 -25.37
CA THR A 36 12.54 -3.84 -24.50
C THR A 36 11.96 -4.86 -23.52
N TYR A 37 10.67 -4.75 -23.17
CA TYR A 37 9.98 -5.61 -22.20
C TYR A 37 8.73 -6.30 -22.78
N LEU A 38 8.75 -6.65 -24.07
CA LEU A 38 7.64 -7.29 -24.78
C LEU A 38 6.98 -8.44 -24.00
N LEU A 39 7.77 -9.38 -23.45
CA LEU A 39 7.23 -10.55 -22.73
C LEU A 39 6.51 -10.16 -21.44
N HIS A 40 7.00 -9.14 -20.72
CA HIS A 40 6.33 -8.60 -19.54
C HIS A 40 5.01 -7.93 -19.90
N ASN A 41 4.99 -7.15 -21.00
CA ASN A 41 3.79 -6.48 -21.48
C ASN A 41 2.71 -7.50 -21.90
N LEU A 42 3.09 -8.56 -22.62
CA LEU A 42 2.16 -9.65 -22.98
C LEU A 42 1.64 -10.40 -21.75
N ALA A 43 2.52 -10.65 -20.77
CA ALA A 43 2.15 -11.30 -19.51
C ALA A 43 1.21 -10.43 -18.65
N GLU A 44 1.41 -9.12 -18.62
CA GLU A 44 0.53 -8.15 -17.95
C GLU A 44 -0.85 -8.07 -18.63
N GLN A 45 -0.87 -8.02 -19.97
CA GLN A 45 -2.09 -7.91 -20.77
C GLN A 45 -2.87 -9.23 -20.91
N GLY A 46 -2.34 -10.36 -20.41
CA GLY A 46 -2.99 -11.67 -20.54
C GLY A 46 -2.98 -12.25 -21.96
N ARG A 47 -2.04 -11.82 -22.81
CA ARG A 47 -1.92 -12.25 -24.21
C ARG A 47 -1.25 -13.63 -24.33
N ALA A 48 -1.88 -14.65 -23.74
CA ALA A 48 -1.38 -16.03 -23.75
C ALA A 48 -1.30 -16.62 -25.17
N ASP A 49 -2.15 -16.17 -26.09
CA ASP A 49 -2.12 -16.47 -27.52
C ASP A 49 -0.79 -16.04 -28.16
N ARG A 50 -0.39 -14.79 -27.94
CA ARG A 50 0.87 -14.24 -28.46
C ARG A 50 2.06 -14.89 -27.77
N LEU A 51 2.01 -15.07 -26.44
CA LEU A 51 3.08 -15.78 -25.74
C LEU A 51 3.31 -17.18 -26.34
N ARG A 52 2.24 -17.97 -26.60
CA ARG A 52 2.36 -19.27 -27.26
C ARG A 52 2.94 -19.19 -28.67
N SER A 53 2.62 -18.14 -29.42
CA SER A 53 3.18 -17.95 -30.76
C SER A 53 4.68 -17.61 -30.73
N LEU A 54 5.12 -16.88 -29.70
CA LEU A 54 6.52 -16.48 -29.52
C LEU A 54 7.36 -17.57 -28.84
N LEU A 55 6.73 -18.36 -27.96
CA LEU A 55 7.31 -19.38 -27.09
C LEU A 55 6.49 -20.68 -27.20
N PRO A 56 6.48 -21.36 -28.36
CA PRO A 56 5.71 -22.59 -28.54
C PRO A 56 6.20 -23.68 -27.58
N LEU A 57 5.26 -24.46 -27.00
CA LEU A 57 5.63 -25.55 -26.10
C LEU A 57 6.31 -26.67 -26.91
N PRO A 58 7.32 -27.36 -26.36
CA PRO A 58 7.98 -28.47 -27.04
C PRO A 58 7.02 -29.61 -27.46
N SER A 59 5.88 -29.73 -26.77
CA SER A 59 4.80 -30.68 -27.09
C SER A 59 4.00 -30.33 -28.35
N ASP A 60 4.04 -29.08 -28.80
CA ASP A 60 3.16 -28.58 -29.86
C ASP A 60 3.73 -28.83 -31.26
N GLY A 61 4.98 -29.31 -31.37
CA GLY A 61 5.61 -29.72 -32.63
C GLY A 61 5.85 -28.58 -33.62
N LEU A 62 5.73 -27.32 -33.19
CA LEU A 62 5.93 -26.12 -33.99
C LEU A 62 7.37 -25.61 -33.84
N GLU A 63 8.08 -25.42 -34.96
CA GLU A 63 9.38 -24.71 -34.93
C GLU A 63 9.15 -23.22 -34.65
N PRO A 64 9.96 -22.58 -33.78
CA PRO A 64 9.82 -21.16 -33.47
C PRO A 64 10.09 -20.31 -34.73
N PRO A 65 9.32 -19.24 -34.99
CA PRO A 65 9.47 -18.44 -36.20
C PRO A 65 10.87 -17.80 -36.31
N PRO A 66 11.51 -17.83 -37.49
CA PRO A 66 12.93 -17.47 -37.66
C PRO A 66 13.27 -15.99 -37.43
N ARG A 67 12.27 -15.08 -37.34
CA ARG A 67 12.47 -13.64 -37.09
C ARG A 67 12.56 -13.25 -35.61
N LEU A 68 12.30 -14.18 -34.68
CA LEU A 68 12.20 -13.87 -33.24
C LEU A 68 13.20 -14.61 -32.35
N SER A 69 14.06 -15.47 -32.92
CA SER A 69 15.00 -16.34 -32.20
C SER A 69 16.02 -15.61 -31.30
N VAL A 70 16.20 -14.30 -31.49
CA VAL A 70 17.11 -13.46 -30.68
C VAL A 70 16.39 -12.82 -29.48
N LEU A 71 15.10 -12.45 -29.61
CA LEU A 71 14.30 -11.80 -28.56
C LEU A 71 13.55 -12.81 -27.67
N SER A 72 13.23 -14.00 -28.17
CA SER A 72 12.52 -15.07 -27.46
C SER A 72 13.43 -16.16 -26.89
N SER A 73 14.72 -15.86 -26.70
CA SER A 73 15.64 -16.76 -26.01
C SER A 73 15.20 -17.00 -24.55
N GLU A 74 15.46 -18.19 -24.01
CA GLU A 74 15.13 -18.51 -22.60
C GLU A 74 15.74 -17.50 -21.61
N THR A 75 16.81 -16.82 -21.99
CA THR A 75 17.43 -15.74 -21.20
C THR A 75 16.51 -14.54 -21.01
N SER A 76 15.71 -14.16 -22.01
CA SER A 76 14.76 -13.03 -21.92
C SER A 76 13.67 -13.27 -20.88
N LEU A 77 13.31 -14.54 -20.61
CA LEU A 77 12.32 -14.89 -19.58
C LEU A 77 12.87 -14.79 -18.15
N LEU A 78 14.20 -14.72 -18.01
CA LEU A 78 14.91 -14.49 -16.76
C LEU A 78 15.33 -13.03 -16.59
N GLU A 79 15.14 -12.20 -17.62
CA GLU A 79 15.35 -10.77 -17.53
C GLU A 79 14.27 -10.11 -16.68
N LYS A 80 14.74 -9.26 -15.77
CA LYS A 80 13.88 -8.48 -14.92
C LYS A 80 13.59 -7.14 -15.59
N ASP A 81 12.37 -6.66 -15.42
CA ASP A 81 12.05 -5.26 -15.74
C ASP A 81 12.82 -4.29 -14.83
N ASP A 82 12.68 -2.99 -15.09
CA ASP A 82 13.30 -1.93 -14.28
C ASP A 82 12.93 -2.01 -12.79
N MET A 83 11.85 -2.71 -12.46
CA MET A 83 11.32 -2.90 -11.11
C MET A 83 11.68 -4.26 -10.49
N GLY A 84 12.50 -5.07 -11.17
CA GLY A 84 12.99 -6.33 -10.65
C GLY A 84 12.05 -7.53 -10.81
N PHE A 85 11.01 -7.44 -11.63
CA PHE A 85 10.03 -8.50 -11.89
C PHE A 85 10.29 -9.24 -13.20
N LEU A 86 9.96 -10.53 -13.21
CA LEU A 86 10.03 -11.38 -14.41
C LEU A 86 8.67 -11.37 -15.13
N PRO A 87 8.58 -11.78 -16.40
CA PRO A 87 7.30 -11.98 -17.07
C PRO A 87 6.35 -12.87 -16.26
N LEU A 88 6.89 -13.94 -15.64
CA LEU A 88 6.13 -14.81 -14.73
C LEU A 88 5.56 -14.07 -13.51
N HIS A 89 6.34 -13.17 -12.90
CA HIS A 89 5.88 -12.39 -11.77
C HIS A 89 4.76 -11.42 -12.19
N MET A 90 4.89 -10.79 -13.36
CA MET A 90 3.86 -9.91 -13.92
C MET A 90 2.56 -10.66 -14.18
N ALA A 91 2.63 -11.84 -14.80
CA ALA A 91 1.47 -12.70 -15.01
C ALA A 91 0.78 -13.07 -13.68
N VAL A 92 1.55 -13.30 -12.61
CA VAL A 92 0.98 -13.57 -11.27
C VAL A 92 0.31 -12.32 -10.67
N ILE A 93 0.98 -11.17 -10.70
CA ILE A 93 0.44 -9.91 -10.14
C ILE A 93 -0.87 -9.52 -10.82
N HIS A 94 -0.96 -9.71 -12.14
CA HIS A 94 -2.16 -9.42 -12.94
C HIS A 94 -3.13 -10.60 -13.06
N GLN A 95 -2.90 -11.70 -12.32
CA GLN A 95 -3.78 -12.87 -12.26
C GLN A 95 -4.06 -13.54 -13.61
N GLN A 96 -3.09 -13.49 -14.52
CA GLN A 96 -3.18 -14.06 -15.86
C GLN A 96 -2.82 -15.55 -15.82
N LEU A 97 -3.79 -16.38 -15.41
CA LEU A 97 -3.57 -17.81 -15.17
C LEU A 97 -2.99 -18.54 -16.39
N ASP A 98 -3.54 -18.30 -17.59
CA ASP A 98 -3.06 -18.97 -18.80
C ASP A 98 -1.60 -18.61 -19.13
N CYS A 99 -1.22 -17.35 -18.92
CA CYS A 99 0.17 -16.90 -19.07
C CYS A 99 1.08 -17.57 -18.03
N VAL A 100 0.66 -17.64 -16.77
CA VAL A 100 1.43 -18.31 -15.70
C VAL A 100 1.64 -19.79 -16.01
N LEU A 101 0.57 -20.51 -16.33
CA LEU A 101 0.66 -21.94 -16.65
C LEU A 101 1.51 -22.19 -17.90
N HIS A 102 1.40 -21.33 -18.91
CA HIS A 102 2.21 -21.45 -20.11
C HIS A 102 3.71 -21.24 -19.82
N LEU A 103 4.06 -20.20 -19.07
CA LEU A 103 5.44 -19.91 -18.69
C LEU A 103 6.05 -21.03 -17.82
N LEU A 104 5.28 -21.57 -16.86
CA LEU A 104 5.72 -22.71 -16.03
C LEU A 104 5.85 -24.01 -16.84
N ARG A 105 5.05 -24.21 -17.88
CA ARG A 105 5.09 -25.44 -18.70
C ARG A 105 6.05 -25.35 -19.88
N TYR A 106 6.77 -24.23 -20.04
CA TYR A 106 7.68 -24.05 -21.17
C TYR A 106 8.85 -25.05 -21.12
N SER A 107 9.62 -25.06 -20.04
CA SER A 107 10.64 -26.09 -19.78
C SER A 107 10.89 -26.25 -18.27
N PRO A 108 11.24 -27.46 -17.78
CA PRO A 108 11.56 -27.67 -16.36
C PRO A 108 12.78 -26.86 -15.90
N ALA A 109 13.79 -26.73 -16.76
CA ALA A 109 14.99 -25.95 -16.48
C ALA A 109 14.68 -24.46 -16.29
N LEU A 110 13.87 -23.88 -17.18
CA LEU A 110 13.44 -22.49 -17.05
C LEU A 110 12.57 -22.29 -15.81
N THR A 111 11.65 -23.21 -15.53
CA THR A 111 10.84 -23.15 -14.30
C THR A 111 11.71 -23.15 -13.05
N SER A 112 12.70 -24.04 -12.98
CA SER A 112 13.69 -24.05 -11.88
C SER A 112 14.39 -22.70 -11.75
N ALA A 113 14.85 -22.10 -12.85
CA ALA A 113 15.50 -20.80 -12.85
C ALA A 113 14.56 -19.68 -12.38
N MET A 114 13.34 -19.60 -12.91
CA MET A 114 12.34 -18.59 -12.54
C MET A 114 11.96 -18.69 -11.06
N LEU A 115 11.76 -19.90 -10.52
CA LEU A 115 11.42 -20.13 -9.11
C LEU A 115 12.57 -19.80 -8.14
N ARG A 116 13.83 -19.84 -8.61
CA ARG A 116 14.99 -19.39 -7.81
C ARG A 116 15.02 -17.89 -7.66
N LEU A 117 14.64 -17.18 -8.71
CA LEU A 117 14.62 -15.72 -8.75
C LEU A 117 13.46 -15.18 -7.91
N LYS A 118 13.75 -14.10 -7.20
CA LYS A 118 12.76 -13.40 -6.36
C LYS A 118 12.17 -12.23 -7.13
N GLY A 119 10.89 -11.95 -6.93
CA GLY A 119 10.16 -10.87 -7.61
C GLY A 119 10.29 -9.53 -6.90
N GLY A 120 10.55 -8.49 -7.70
CA GLY A 120 10.53 -7.09 -7.29
C GLY A 120 11.69 -6.66 -6.39
N ASP A 121 11.72 -5.38 -6.04
CA ASP A 121 12.65 -4.77 -5.07
C ASP A 121 12.56 -5.36 -3.65
N PHE A 122 11.54 -6.20 -3.40
CA PHE A 122 11.29 -6.87 -2.12
C PHE A 122 11.92 -8.24 -2.01
N GLY A 123 12.51 -8.75 -3.10
CA GLY A 123 13.00 -10.11 -3.11
C GLY A 123 11.92 -11.10 -2.64
N THR A 124 10.66 -10.88 -3.05
CA THR A 124 9.53 -11.72 -2.63
C THR A 124 9.69 -13.09 -3.28
N PRO A 125 9.72 -14.20 -2.51
CA PRO A 125 9.75 -15.53 -3.10
C PRO A 125 8.48 -15.79 -3.92
N PHE A 126 8.60 -16.56 -4.99
CA PHE A 126 7.49 -16.82 -5.92
C PHE A 126 6.22 -17.35 -5.23
N LEU A 127 6.34 -18.37 -4.37
CA LEU A 127 5.18 -18.93 -3.64
C LEU A 127 4.51 -17.90 -2.72
N HIS A 128 5.29 -17.03 -2.09
CA HIS A 128 4.75 -15.94 -1.27
C HIS A 128 4.00 -14.92 -2.12
N LEU A 129 4.49 -14.60 -3.32
CA LEU A 129 3.78 -13.73 -4.26
C LEU A 129 2.44 -14.34 -4.67
N VAL A 130 2.43 -15.61 -5.07
CA VAL A 130 1.20 -16.34 -5.44
C VAL A 130 0.20 -16.34 -4.29
N LEU A 131 0.63 -16.60 -3.06
CA LEU A 131 -0.26 -16.62 -1.88
C LEU A 131 -0.79 -15.23 -1.51
N ARG A 132 0.01 -14.17 -1.72
CA ARG A 132 -0.46 -12.78 -1.53
C ARG A 132 -1.57 -12.43 -2.50
N VAL A 133 -1.46 -12.83 -3.78
CA VAL A 133 -2.55 -12.69 -4.76
C VAL A 133 -3.82 -13.43 -4.32
N GLY A 134 -3.66 -14.54 -3.60
CA GLY A 134 -4.76 -15.31 -3.02
C GLY A 134 -5.62 -14.54 -2.02
N ALA A 135 -5.08 -13.44 -1.47
CA ALA A 135 -5.84 -12.52 -0.64
C ALA A 135 -7.01 -11.88 -1.40
N ILE A 136 -6.91 -11.72 -2.72
CA ILE A 136 -7.97 -11.19 -3.58
C ILE A 136 -8.64 -12.35 -4.33
N ASN A 137 -7.85 -13.25 -4.91
CA ASN A 137 -8.33 -14.35 -5.73
C ASN A 137 -7.76 -15.69 -5.28
N ALA A 138 -8.42 -16.30 -4.29
CA ALA A 138 -8.01 -17.60 -3.75
C ALA A 138 -7.96 -18.69 -4.83
N SER A 139 -8.92 -18.71 -5.77
CA SER A 139 -8.98 -19.70 -6.84
C SER A 139 -7.76 -19.66 -7.75
N PHE A 140 -7.27 -18.46 -8.09
CA PHE A 140 -6.04 -18.31 -8.87
C PHE A 140 -4.84 -18.95 -8.15
N SER A 141 -4.63 -18.61 -6.87
CA SER A 141 -3.51 -19.17 -6.10
C SER A 141 -3.64 -20.67 -5.92
N GLU A 142 -4.85 -21.18 -5.67
CA GLU A 142 -5.09 -22.61 -5.56
C GLU A 142 -4.70 -23.36 -6.84
N GLN A 143 -5.03 -22.83 -8.00
CA GLN A 143 -4.71 -23.46 -9.29
C GLN A 143 -3.20 -23.46 -9.54
N VAL A 144 -2.50 -22.35 -9.27
CA VAL A 144 -1.04 -22.28 -9.43
C VAL A 144 -0.32 -23.19 -8.43
N ILE A 145 -0.76 -23.23 -7.17
CA ILE A 145 -0.17 -24.10 -6.14
C ILE A 145 -0.44 -25.58 -6.46
N LYS A 146 -1.66 -25.92 -6.91
CA LYS A 146 -1.97 -27.29 -7.37
C LYS A 146 -1.14 -27.67 -8.58
N GLU A 147 -0.95 -26.79 -9.56
CA GLU A 147 -0.10 -27.08 -10.73
C GLU A 147 1.32 -27.48 -10.30
N LEU A 148 1.94 -26.71 -9.40
CA LEU A 148 3.32 -26.93 -8.97
C LEU A 148 3.47 -28.11 -7.99
N CYS A 149 2.47 -28.33 -7.13
CA CYS A 149 2.56 -29.30 -6.03
C CYS A 149 1.77 -30.59 -6.26
N SER A 150 0.94 -30.68 -7.30
CA SER A 150 0.17 -31.91 -7.58
C SER A 150 1.09 -33.05 -8.06
N GLU A 151 0.79 -34.24 -7.58
CA GLU A 151 1.26 -35.50 -8.15
C GLU A 151 0.19 -35.99 -9.14
N LYS A 152 0.57 -36.21 -10.40
CA LYS A 152 -0.31 -36.93 -11.33
C LYS A 152 -0.31 -38.41 -10.92
N ASN A 153 -1.32 -38.80 -10.14
CA ASN A 153 -1.63 -40.19 -9.82
C ASN A 153 -2.13 -40.93 -11.07
N SER A 154 -1.24 -41.32 -11.98
CA SER A 154 -1.51 -42.45 -12.87
C SER A 154 -0.19 -43.03 -13.39
N LYS A 155 -0.10 -44.35 -13.50
CA LYS A 155 1.03 -45.12 -14.06
C LYS A 155 1.34 -44.79 -15.54
N THR A 156 0.82 -43.70 -16.10
CA THR A 156 0.77 -43.40 -17.53
C THR A 156 1.20 -41.96 -17.90
N GLU A 157 1.31 -41.02 -16.96
CA GLU A 157 1.83 -39.66 -17.25
C GLU A 157 3.17 -39.43 -16.53
N LYS A 158 4.23 -39.14 -17.29
CA LYS A 158 5.52 -38.72 -16.74
C LYS A 158 5.36 -37.37 -16.01
N ASP A 159 5.93 -37.23 -14.81
CA ASP A 159 5.98 -35.94 -14.10
C ASP A 159 6.80 -34.95 -14.95
N PHE A 160 6.18 -33.85 -15.36
CA PHE A 160 6.79 -32.86 -16.24
C PHE A 160 7.94 -32.11 -15.54
N TYR A 161 7.73 -31.70 -14.28
CA TYR A 161 8.67 -30.84 -13.57
C TYR A 161 9.93 -31.56 -13.10
N GLY A 162 9.86 -32.89 -12.91
CA GLY A 162 10.98 -33.72 -12.49
C GLY A 162 11.48 -33.44 -11.07
N GLU A 163 12.45 -34.24 -10.61
CA GLU A 163 12.94 -34.18 -9.22
C GLU A 163 13.63 -32.86 -8.87
N ASP A 164 14.33 -32.23 -9.80
CA ASP A 164 15.05 -30.96 -9.56
C ASP A 164 14.11 -29.82 -9.15
N VAL A 165 12.99 -29.65 -9.86
CA VAL A 165 11.99 -28.62 -9.54
C VAL A 165 11.28 -28.98 -8.24
N ARG A 166 11.01 -30.26 -7.98
CA ARG A 166 10.38 -30.73 -6.73
C ARG A 166 11.27 -30.44 -5.51
N SER A 167 12.57 -30.71 -5.62
CA SER A 167 13.57 -30.40 -4.60
C SER A 167 13.68 -28.89 -4.34
N LEU A 168 13.69 -28.08 -5.40
CA LEU A 168 13.64 -26.62 -5.28
C LEU A 168 12.34 -26.15 -4.60
N LEU A 169 11.18 -26.67 -5.00
CA LEU A 169 9.90 -26.33 -4.38
C LEU A 169 9.89 -26.67 -2.89
N PHE A 170 10.45 -27.82 -2.51
CA PHE A 170 10.61 -28.22 -1.11
C PHE A 170 11.42 -27.18 -0.31
N GLU A 171 12.54 -26.69 -0.86
CA GLU A 171 13.30 -25.58 -0.28
C GLU A 171 12.45 -24.30 -0.17
N LYS A 172 11.71 -23.95 -1.22
CA LYS A 172 10.90 -22.73 -1.29
C LYS A 172 9.69 -22.74 -0.36
N VAL A 173 9.09 -23.90 -0.07
CA VAL A 173 8.04 -24.04 0.96
C VAL A 173 8.61 -23.73 2.36
N GLY A 174 9.87 -24.10 2.61
CA GLY A 174 10.60 -23.75 3.84
C GLY A 174 11.11 -22.30 3.91
N ALA A 175 11.04 -21.56 2.79
CA ALA A 175 11.56 -20.20 2.71
C ALA A 175 10.71 -19.18 3.49
N ARG A 176 11.33 -18.04 3.79
CA ARG A 176 10.69 -16.92 4.50
C ARG A 176 10.85 -15.63 3.72
N ASP A 177 9.84 -14.77 3.81
CA ASP A 177 9.90 -13.43 3.25
C ASP A 177 10.66 -12.45 4.17
N GLU A 178 10.70 -11.17 3.78
CA GLU A 178 11.39 -10.12 4.55
C GLU A 178 10.83 -9.92 5.96
N GLU A 179 9.56 -10.26 6.21
CA GLU A 179 8.91 -10.20 7.53
C GLU A 179 9.12 -11.50 8.34
N GLY A 180 9.80 -12.49 7.74
CA GLY A 180 10.00 -13.80 8.33
C GLY A 180 8.78 -14.71 8.21
N ASN A 181 7.76 -14.34 7.43
CA ASN A 181 6.57 -15.16 7.22
C ASN A 181 6.93 -16.36 6.32
N SER A 182 6.50 -17.56 6.71
CA SER A 182 6.48 -18.72 5.81
C SER A 182 5.20 -18.72 4.96
N VAL A 183 5.14 -19.59 3.95
CA VAL A 183 3.92 -19.79 3.16
C VAL A 183 2.69 -20.10 4.03
N PHE A 184 2.88 -20.82 5.14
CA PHE A 184 1.79 -21.16 6.07
C PHE A 184 1.28 -19.96 6.87
N HIS A 185 2.13 -18.95 7.14
CA HIS A 185 1.67 -17.70 7.74
C HIS A 185 0.75 -16.96 6.76
N LEU A 186 1.09 -16.95 5.47
CA LEU A 186 0.25 -16.31 4.43
C LEU A 186 -1.06 -17.07 4.21
N CYS A 187 -1.03 -18.42 4.19
CA CYS A 187 -2.27 -19.22 4.14
C CYS A 187 -3.18 -18.97 5.34
N ALA A 188 -2.60 -18.78 6.53
CA ALA A 188 -3.34 -18.43 7.73
C ALA A 188 -3.86 -16.99 7.69
N ARG A 189 -3.08 -16.03 7.20
CA ARG A 189 -3.48 -14.63 7.07
C ARG A 189 -4.66 -14.43 6.11
N TYR A 190 -4.64 -15.14 4.97
CA TYR A 190 -5.63 -14.97 3.89
C TYR A 190 -6.70 -16.06 3.85
N ASP A 191 -6.74 -16.93 4.86
CA ASP A 191 -7.70 -18.04 4.99
C ASP A 191 -7.72 -18.97 3.75
N LEU A 192 -6.53 -19.34 3.27
CA LEU A 192 -6.31 -20.18 2.09
C LEU A 192 -6.10 -21.65 2.50
N VAL A 193 -7.16 -22.30 3.01
CA VAL A 193 -7.09 -23.68 3.54
C VAL A 193 -6.63 -24.68 2.49
N THR A 194 -7.11 -24.57 1.25
CA THR A 194 -6.73 -25.51 0.18
C THR A 194 -5.25 -25.42 -0.15
N CYS A 195 -4.70 -24.20 -0.22
CA CYS A 195 -3.27 -24.00 -0.42
C CYS A 195 -2.45 -24.54 0.75
N LEU A 196 -2.91 -24.34 1.99
CA LEU A 196 -2.29 -24.91 3.19
C LEU A 196 -2.18 -26.43 3.06
N ASP A 197 -3.30 -27.11 2.75
CA ASP A 197 -3.37 -28.57 2.67
C ASP A 197 -2.44 -29.12 1.57
N VAL A 198 -2.47 -28.50 0.38
CA VAL A 198 -1.63 -28.91 -0.76
C VAL A 198 -0.14 -28.74 -0.43
N LEU A 199 0.26 -27.58 0.13
CA LEU A 199 1.65 -27.30 0.47
C LEU A 199 2.16 -28.22 1.60
N ALA A 200 1.33 -28.47 2.61
CA ALA A 200 1.68 -29.35 3.72
C ALA A 200 1.78 -30.82 3.30
N SER A 201 0.86 -31.30 2.45
CA SER A 201 0.90 -32.64 1.86
C SER A 201 2.18 -32.83 1.06
N PHE A 202 2.46 -31.90 0.13
CA PHE A 202 3.67 -31.90 -0.68
C PHE A 202 4.94 -31.93 0.19
N TYR A 203 5.01 -31.09 1.22
CA TYR A 203 6.17 -31.01 2.12
C TYR A 203 6.40 -32.33 2.88
N ARG A 204 5.34 -32.98 3.39
CA ARG A 204 5.44 -34.28 4.08
C ARG A 204 5.93 -35.38 3.15
N GLN A 205 5.41 -35.43 1.93
CA GLN A 205 5.81 -36.44 0.95
C GLN A 205 7.29 -36.32 0.60
N GLN A 206 7.76 -35.12 0.28
CA GLN A 206 9.17 -34.88 -0.05
C GLN A 206 10.11 -35.18 1.13
N LEU A 207 9.70 -34.85 2.36
CA LEU A 207 10.47 -35.20 3.55
C LEU A 207 10.59 -36.72 3.74
N ALA A 208 9.53 -37.48 3.47
CA ALA A 208 9.56 -38.95 3.54
C ALA A 208 10.47 -39.56 2.46
N VAL A 209 10.48 -39.02 1.24
CA VAL A 209 11.39 -39.47 0.16
C VAL A 209 12.85 -39.26 0.57
N MET A 210 13.19 -38.06 1.09
CA MET A 210 14.54 -37.78 1.57
C MET A 210 14.99 -38.70 2.71
N GLU A 211 14.10 -39.00 3.67
CA GLU A 211 14.40 -39.92 4.77
C GLU A 211 14.63 -41.37 4.28
N THR A 212 14.00 -41.79 3.17
CA THR A 212 14.28 -43.10 2.56
C THR A 212 15.60 -43.15 1.80
N GLU A 213 16.01 -42.05 1.17
CA GLU A 213 17.28 -41.97 0.44
C GLU A 213 18.50 -41.90 1.38
N ASP A 214 18.42 -41.11 2.46
CA ASP A 214 19.51 -40.99 3.46
C ASP A 214 19.76 -42.33 4.20
N ASN A 215 18.75 -43.18 4.35
CA ASN A 215 18.91 -44.54 4.90
C ASN A 215 19.59 -45.52 3.92
N SER A 216 19.77 -45.15 2.65
CA SER A 216 20.42 -45.99 1.63
C SER A 216 21.90 -45.64 1.37
N VAL A 217 22.35 -44.47 1.85
CA VAL A 217 23.73 -43.97 1.66
C VAL A 217 24.44 -43.84 3.00
N ALA A 218 24.91 -44.98 3.52
CA ALA A 218 25.83 -45.04 4.65
C ALA A 218 27.28 -45.00 4.14
N ASP A 219 27.76 -43.84 3.70
CA ASP A 219 29.15 -43.45 3.95
C ASP A 219 29.41 -41.98 3.64
N GLY A 220 30.37 -41.41 4.36
CA GLY A 220 30.49 -39.99 4.65
C GLY A 220 30.59 -39.04 3.47
N GLU A 221 29.93 -37.88 3.59
CA GLU A 221 30.58 -36.56 3.63
C GLU A 221 29.56 -35.43 3.88
N LYS A 222 30.01 -34.41 4.65
CA LYS A 222 29.40 -33.11 4.95
C LYS A 222 27.95 -33.11 5.49
N LYS A 223 27.81 -32.72 6.77
CA LYS A 223 26.53 -32.38 7.44
C LYS A 223 25.73 -31.34 6.63
N LYS A 224 24.90 -31.76 5.67
CA LYS A 224 23.78 -30.97 5.17
C LYS A 224 22.82 -30.76 6.35
N LYS A 225 22.32 -29.54 6.53
CA LYS A 225 21.33 -29.22 7.58
C LYS A 225 20.11 -30.12 7.37
N THR A 226 19.79 -30.95 8.37
CA THR A 226 18.60 -31.79 8.37
C THR A 226 17.35 -30.90 8.18
N PRO A 227 16.47 -31.20 7.21
CA PRO A 227 15.27 -30.41 6.98
C PRO A 227 14.37 -30.44 8.23
N LEU A 228 13.64 -29.34 8.46
CA LEU A 228 12.73 -29.26 9.60
C LEU A 228 11.51 -30.14 9.35
N LYS A 229 11.04 -30.84 10.38
CA LYS A 229 9.71 -31.49 10.34
C LYS A 229 8.62 -30.45 10.10
N LEU A 230 7.52 -30.85 9.45
CA LEU A 230 6.41 -29.94 9.13
C LEU A 230 5.85 -29.28 10.40
N GLU A 231 5.73 -30.03 11.48
CA GLU A 231 5.22 -29.55 12.77
C GLU A 231 6.08 -28.39 13.30
N THR A 232 7.40 -28.54 13.21
CA THR A 232 8.35 -27.48 13.57
C THR A 232 8.23 -26.26 12.66
N LEU A 233 7.93 -26.46 11.38
CA LEU A 233 7.79 -25.37 10.41
C LEU A 233 6.50 -24.56 10.65
N LEU A 234 5.39 -25.22 10.99
CA LEU A 234 4.11 -24.60 11.36
C LEU A 234 4.20 -23.85 12.70
N GLU A 235 5.03 -24.33 13.61
CA GLU A 235 5.21 -23.76 14.94
C GLU A 235 6.30 -22.68 15.04
N LYS A 236 7.07 -22.44 13.98
CA LYS A 236 8.14 -21.43 14.01
C LYS A 236 7.61 -20.04 13.68
N GLY A 237 7.65 -19.13 14.66
CA GLY A 237 7.18 -17.75 14.51
C GLY A 237 7.94 -16.93 13.47
N ASN A 238 7.30 -15.88 12.96
CA ASN A 238 7.90 -14.85 12.10
C ASN A 238 8.76 -13.86 12.92
N LYS A 239 9.21 -12.73 12.33
CA LYS A 239 10.07 -11.76 13.04
C LYS A 239 9.41 -11.11 14.25
N VAL A 240 8.08 -11.03 14.29
CA VAL A 240 7.33 -10.52 15.45
C VAL A 240 6.94 -11.64 16.44
N GLY A 241 7.38 -12.88 16.17
CA GLY A 241 7.11 -14.06 16.99
C GLY A 241 5.73 -14.67 16.79
N PHE A 242 4.96 -14.20 15.80
CA PHE A 242 3.67 -14.77 15.46
C PHE A 242 3.86 -16.07 14.71
N ARG A 243 3.23 -17.13 15.20
CA ARG A 243 3.10 -18.42 14.49
C ARG A 243 1.90 -18.39 13.54
N ALA A 244 1.76 -19.36 12.64
CA ALA A 244 0.62 -19.45 11.72
C ALA A 244 -0.75 -19.39 12.45
N LEU A 245 -0.87 -20.01 13.63
CA LEU A 245 -2.12 -19.92 14.41
C LEU A 245 -2.40 -18.50 14.94
N HIS A 246 -1.38 -17.72 15.30
CA HIS A 246 -1.57 -16.32 15.71
C HIS A 246 -2.05 -15.47 14.53
N GLU A 247 -1.49 -15.67 13.34
CA GLU A 247 -1.97 -15.03 12.12
C GLU A 247 -3.44 -15.39 11.86
N ALA A 248 -3.81 -16.67 11.97
CA ALA A 248 -5.21 -17.08 11.79
C ALA A 248 -6.16 -16.38 12.78
N MET A 249 -5.75 -16.21 14.04
CA MET A 249 -6.55 -15.49 15.04
C MET A 249 -6.62 -13.98 14.75
N LYS A 250 -5.49 -13.34 14.41
CA LYS A 250 -5.41 -11.89 14.11
C LYS A 250 -6.29 -11.52 12.92
N TYR A 251 -6.27 -12.34 11.88
CA TYR A 251 -6.96 -12.08 10.61
C TYR A 251 -8.34 -12.72 10.52
N GLN A 252 -8.81 -13.39 11.60
CA GLN A 252 -10.10 -14.07 11.66
C GLN A 252 -10.26 -15.19 10.61
N ALA A 253 -9.18 -15.88 10.27
CA ALA A 253 -9.16 -16.99 9.31
C ALA A 253 -9.68 -18.28 9.95
N ALA A 254 -11.00 -18.44 9.95
CA ALA A 254 -11.67 -19.51 10.65
C ALA A 254 -11.36 -20.90 10.08
N GLU A 255 -11.27 -21.03 8.74
CA GLU A 255 -11.10 -22.33 8.11
C GLU A 255 -9.66 -22.82 8.23
N THR A 256 -8.69 -21.96 7.92
CA THR A 256 -7.28 -22.27 8.17
C THR A 256 -7.01 -22.50 9.66
N GLY A 257 -7.59 -21.68 10.55
CA GLY A 257 -7.47 -21.86 12.00
C GLY A 257 -7.98 -23.21 12.49
N ARG A 258 -9.16 -23.66 12.03
CA ARG A 258 -9.69 -25.00 12.31
C ARG A 258 -8.71 -26.07 11.86
N ARG A 259 -8.27 -25.99 10.60
CA ARG A 259 -7.38 -26.98 10.00
C ARG A 259 -6.05 -27.12 10.77
N LEU A 260 -5.46 -25.99 11.16
CA LEU A 260 -4.23 -25.97 11.97
C LEU A 260 -4.41 -26.67 13.32
N VAL A 261 -5.54 -26.47 13.99
CA VAL A 261 -5.81 -27.03 15.32
C VAL A 261 -6.27 -28.49 15.25
N SER A 262 -7.20 -28.84 14.35
CA SER A 262 -7.83 -30.17 14.34
C SER A 262 -6.98 -31.23 13.62
N GLU A 263 -6.34 -30.88 12.51
CA GLU A 263 -5.63 -31.85 11.66
C GLU A 263 -4.12 -31.76 11.81
N TYR A 264 -3.57 -30.54 11.80
CA TYR A 264 -2.13 -30.35 12.02
C TYR A 264 -1.75 -30.35 13.50
N THR A 265 -2.74 -30.32 14.40
CA THR A 265 -2.56 -30.39 15.86
C THR A 265 -1.50 -29.43 16.38
N VAL A 266 -1.45 -28.19 15.88
CA VAL A 266 -0.46 -27.20 16.33
C VAL A 266 -0.70 -26.80 17.80
N ASP A 267 0.35 -26.33 18.48
CA ASP A 267 0.21 -25.78 19.83
C ASP A 267 -0.79 -24.61 19.85
N VAL A 268 -1.75 -24.67 20.77
CA VAL A 268 -2.78 -23.64 21.01
C VAL A 268 -2.42 -22.66 22.13
N ASN A 269 -1.32 -22.90 22.84
CA ASN A 269 -0.79 -22.02 23.89
C ASN A 269 0.59 -21.37 23.60
N PRO A 270 1.05 -21.22 22.34
CA PRO A 270 2.33 -20.59 22.09
C PRO A 270 2.30 -19.13 22.52
N LEU A 271 3.43 -18.63 23.01
CA LEU A 271 3.56 -17.25 23.48
C LEU A 271 4.31 -16.40 22.44
N THR A 272 3.80 -15.20 22.18
CA THR A 272 4.56 -14.13 21.50
C THR A 272 5.61 -13.52 22.45
N PRO A 273 6.50 -12.62 21.98
CA PRO A 273 7.40 -11.87 22.85
C PRO A 273 6.68 -11.03 23.92
N LEU A 274 5.42 -10.65 23.67
CA LEU A 274 4.54 -9.97 24.63
C LEU A 274 3.76 -10.94 25.54
N GLN A 275 4.17 -12.21 25.58
CA GLN A 275 3.48 -13.29 26.32
C GLN A 275 2.00 -13.47 25.93
N GLN A 276 1.63 -13.08 24.71
CA GLN A 276 0.25 -13.24 24.23
C GLN A 276 0.08 -14.63 23.65
N THR A 277 -1.00 -15.31 24.04
CA THR A 277 -1.45 -16.57 23.42
C THR A 277 -2.33 -16.30 22.19
N PRO A 278 -2.63 -17.30 21.34
CA PRO A 278 -3.64 -17.17 20.30
C PRO A 278 -5.00 -16.67 20.82
N ALA A 279 -5.36 -16.99 22.07
CA ALA A 279 -6.60 -16.49 22.67
C ALA A 279 -6.56 -14.97 22.92
N HIS A 280 -5.42 -14.40 23.31
CA HIS A 280 -5.25 -12.95 23.43
C HIS A 280 -5.38 -12.27 22.07
N ILE A 281 -4.77 -12.84 21.03
CA ILE A 281 -4.85 -12.31 19.67
C ILE A 281 -6.29 -12.39 19.14
N ALA A 282 -7.01 -13.48 19.42
CA ALA A 282 -8.44 -13.59 19.08
C ALA A 282 -9.28 -12.55 19.84
N ALA A 283 -8.97 -12.27 21.11
CA ALA A 283 -9.64 -11.23 21.89
C ALA A 283 -9.41 -9.83 21.30
N LEU A 284 -8.16 -9.47 20.96
CA LEU A 284 -7.83 -8.19 20.29
C LEU A 284 -8.53 -8.03 18.94
N ALA A 285 -8.75 -9.12 18.22
CA ALA A 285 -9.43 -9.13 16.93
C ALA A 285 -10.96 -9.23 17.04
N GLY A 286 -11.53 -9.40 18.24
CA GLY A 286 -12.97 -9.66 18.40
C GLY A 286 -13.43 -10.98 17.79
N PHE A 287 -12.55 -11.98 17.70
CA PHE A 287 -12.79 -13.21 16.96
C PHE A 287 -13.40 -14.33 17.83
N ALA A 288 -14.72 -14.26 18.05
CA ALA A 288 -15.43 -15.23 18.89
C ALA A 288 -15.35 -16.68 18.39
N GLU A 289 -15.38 -16.88 17.06
CA GLU A 289 -15.20 -18.22 16.48
C GLU A 289 -13.80 -18.78 16.75
N GLY A 290 -12.78 -17.92 16.81
CA GLY A 290 -11.41 -18.29 17.18
C GLY A 290 -11.32 -18.95 18.55
N VAL A 291 -12.07 -18.44 19.54
CA VAL A 291 -12.13 -19.04 20.89
C VAL A 291 -12.68 -20.47 20.82
N LYS A 292 -13.69 -20.73 20.00
CA LYS A 292 -14.25 -22.08 19.81
C LYS A 292 -13.24 -23.02 19.15
N ILE A 293 -12.52 -22.53 18.14
CA ILE A 293 -11.45 -23.29 17.45
C ILE A 293 -10.38 -23.73 18.45
N LEU A 294 -9.93 -22.82 19.32
CA LEU A 294 -8.90 -23.13 20.34
C LEU A 294 -9.40 -24.15 21.37
N ARG A 295 -10.70 -24.10 21.73
CA ARG A 295 -11.32 -25.07 22.66
C ARG A 295 -11.46 -26.47 22.06
N SER A 296 -11.61 -26.58 20.75
CA SER A 296 -11.74 -27.88 20.06
C SER A 296 -10.40 -28.57 19.81
N SER A 297 -9.30 -28.12 20.43
CA SER A 297 -7.99 -28.74 20.24
C SER A 297 -7.99 -30.20 20.68
N PRO A 298 -7.52 -31.14 19.83
CA PRO A 298 -7.41 -32.56 20.18
C PRO A 298 -6.15 -32.88 21.01
N ARG A 299 -5.26 -31.91 21.27
CA ARG A 299 -4.08 -32.13 22.12
C ARG A 299 -4.49 -32.36 23.59
N ASP A 300 -3.71 -33.18 24.29
CA ASP A 300 -3.86 -33.40 25.74
C ASP A 300 -3.78 -32.11 26.56
N ILE A 301 -3.03 -31.11 26.06
CA ILE A 301 -2.91 -29.80 26.69
C ILE A 301 -4.01 -28.88 26.13
N ALA A 302 -5.05 -28.67 26.94
CA ALA A 302 -6.12 -27.73 26.63
C ALA A 302 -5.61 -26.28 26.48
N ALA A 303 -6.37 -25.46 25.75
CA ALA A 303 -6.14 -24.02 25.65
C ALA A 303 -6.24 -23.34 27.04
N LYS A 304 -5.21 -22.59 27.41
CA LYS A 304 -5.03 -21.93 28.71
C LYS A 304 -5.48 -20.47 28.62
N PHE A 305 -6.79 -20.25 28.75
CA PHE A 305 -7.39 -18.91 28.66
C PHE A 305 -7.02 -17.97 29.81
N ALA A 306 -6.68 -18.53 30.98
CA ALA A 306 -6.31 -17.76 32.18
C ALA A 306 -4.83 -17.29 32.21
N LEU A 307 -4.04 -17.60 31.17
CA LEU A 307 -2.70 -17.04 31.05
C LEU A 307 -2.78 -15.53 30.89
N LYS A 308 -1.80 -14.83 31.46
CA LYS A 308 -1.68 -13.38 31.38
C LYS A 308 -0.60 -13.01 30.38
N ASP A 309 -0.85 -11.93 29.64
CA ASP A 309 0.15 -11.30 28.78
C ASP A 309 1.15 -10.45 29.58
N SER A 310 2.06 -9.76 28.88
CA SER A 310 3.03 -8.84 29.48
C SER A 310 2.41 -7.68 30.25
N HIS A 311 1.13 -7.37 29.99
CA HIS A 311 0.36 -6.34 30.69
C HIS A 311 -0.40 -6.89 31.90
N GLY A 312 -0.26 -8.19 32.19
CA GLY A 312 -0.95 -8.86 33.29
C GLY A 312 -2.43 -9.12 33.02
N CYS A 313 -2.88 -9.02 31.77
CA CYS A 313 -4.27 -9.20 31.35
C CYS A 313 -4.49 -10.62 30.82
N THR A 314 -5.60 -11.26 31.19
CA THR A 314 -6.08 -12.48 30.50
C THR A 314 -6.77 -12.13 29.19
N ALA A 315 -7.01 -13.13 28.32
CA ALA A 315 -7.75 -12.92 27.09
C ALA A 315 -9.15 -12.32 27.34
N ALA A 316 -9.85 -12.73 28.40
CA ALA A 316 -11.15 -12.15 28.77
C ALA A 316 -11.02 -10.66 29.13
N GLN A 317 -9.99 -10.29 29.90
CA GLN A 317 -9.73 -8.90 30.28
C GLN A 317 -9.36 -8.04 29.07
N VAL A 318 -8.64 -8.60 28.10
CA VAL A 318 -8.36 -7.95 26.81
C VAL A 318 -9.65 -7.71 26.02
N ALA A 319 -10.53 -8.71 25.93
CA ALA A 319 -11.83 -8.56 25.25
C ALA A 319 -12.68 -7.45 25.91
N ARG A 320 -12.69 -7.37 27.24
CA ARG A 320 -13.34 -6.28 27.99
C ARG A 320 -12.77 -4.92 27.63
N ARG A 321 -11.44 -4.77 27.65
CA ARG A 321 -10.74 -3.52 27.26
C ARG A 321 -11.11 -3.08 25.85
N CYS A 322 -11.26 -4.03 24.94
CA CYS A 322 -11.66 -3.78 23.55
C CYS A 322 -13.17 -3.50 23.38
N GLY A 323 -13.98 -3.61 24.42
CA GLY A 323 -15.44 -3.43 24.35
C GLY A 323 -16.22 -4.64 23.83
N PHE A 324 -15.60 -5.82 23.73
CA PHE A 324 -16.23 -7.04 23.23
C PHE A 324 -16.91 -7.84 24.36
N ASN A 325 -17.98 -7.29 24.93
CA ASN A 325 -18.66 -7.86 26.11
C ASN A 325 -19.15 -9.31 25.93
N ALA A 326 -19.64 -9.66 24.73
CA ALA A 326 -20.07 -11.03 24.43
C ALA A 326 -18.88 -12.01 24.42
N LEU A 327 -17.79 -11.60 23.78
CA LEU A 327 -16.55 -12.38 23.70
C LEU A 327 -15.88 -12.54 25.07
N GLU A 328 -15.91 -11.50 25.91
CA GLU A 328 -15.48 -11.59 27.30
C GLU A 328 -16.24 -12.70 28.03
N GLY A 329 -17.58 -12.74 27.92
CA GLY A 329 -18.40 -13.78 28.53
C GLY A 329 -18.00 -15.19 28.09
N ASP A 330 -17.77 -15.38 26.79
CA ASP A 330 -17.32 -16.65 26.21
C ASP A 330 -15.93 -17.06 26.74
N LEU A 331 -15.00 -16.10 26.86
CA LEU A 331 -13.66 -16.32 27.38
C LEU A 331 -13.67 -16.65 28.87
N LEU A 332 -14.45 -15.94 29.70
CA LEU A 332 -14.61 -16.26 31.12
C LEU A 332 -15.23 -17.66 31.33
N ALA A 333 -16.20 -18.04 30.51
CA ALA A 333 -16.76 -19.38 30.54
C ALA A 333 -15.73 -20.45 30.15
N ALA A 334 -14.87 -20.15 29.17
CA ALA A 334 -13.76 -21.00 28.78
C ALA A 334 -12.69 -21.13 29.88
N GLU A 335 -12.33 -20.04 30.56
CA GLU A 335 -11.43 -20.02 31.72
C GLU A 335 -11.97 -20.90 32.87
N ALA A 336 -13.28 -20.89 33.10
CA ALA A 336 -13.94 -21.68 34.13
C ALA A 336 -14.18 -23.16 33.74
N GLY A 337 -13.75 -23.60 32.55
CA GLY A 337 -13.95 -24.97 32.07
C GLY A 337 -15.42 -25.33 31.76
N LYS A 338 -16.32 -24.34 31.65
CA LYS A 338 -17.74 -24.57 31.39
C LYS A 338 -18.01 -24.66 29.89
N PHE A 339 -18.82 -25.62 29.45
CA PHE A 339 -19.40 -25.60 28.11
C PHE A 339 -20.43 -24.47 28.05
N VAL A 340 -20.26 -23.55 27.09
CA VAL A 340 -21.30 -22.60 26.74
C VAL A 340 -22.24 -23.34 25.79
N GLU A 341 -23.45 -23.69 26.26
CA GLU A 341 -24.52 -24.10 25.35
C GLU A 341 -24.78 -22.99 24.35
N LYS A 342 -25.04 -23.35 23.08
CA LYS A 342 -25.31 -22.40 21.99
C LYS A 342 -26.19 -21.24 22.48
N PRO A 343 -25.70 -20.00 22.52
CA PRO A 343 -26.61 -18.89 22.35
C PRO A 343 -27.22 -19.08 20.96
N ALA A 344 -28.52 -18.85 20.82
CA ALA A 344 -29.14 -18.74 19.50
C ALA A 344 -28.25 -17.88 18.60
N THR A 345 -28.17 -18.19 17.30
CA THR A 345 -27.52 -17.38 16.28
C THR A 345 -28.15 -15.98 16.25
N ARG A 346 -27.84 -15.16 17.25
CA ARG A 346 -27.98 -13.72 17.19
C ARG A 346 -26.93 -13.36 16.17
N LYS A 347 -27.36 -13.11 14.93
CA LYS A 347 -26.59 -12.27 14.02
C LYS A 347 -26.17 -11.09 14.89
N GLU A 348 -24.89 -10.99 15.22
CA GLU A 348 -24.34 -9.73 15.70
C GLU A 348 -24.67 -8.76 14.56
N LYS A 349 -25.79 -8.06 14.71
CA LYS A 349 -26.02 -6.86 13.93
C LYS A 349 -24.87 -5.99 14.37
N VAL A 350 -23.80 -5.96 13.59
CA VAL A 350 -22.79 -4.92 13.68
C VAL A 350 -23.63 -3.64 13.72
N ALA A 351 -23.66 -2.99 14.87
CA ALA A 351 -24.45 -1.78 15.01
C ALA A 351 -24.02 -0.87 13.87
N GLN A 352 -24.97 -0.23 13.20
CA GLN A 352 -24.65 0.63 12.06
C GLN A 352 -23.61 1.70 12.45
N GLU A 353 -23.57 2.02 13.73
CA GLU A 353 -22.66 2.92 14.45
C GLU A 353 -21.20 2.43 14.54
N ASP A 354 -20.91 1.12 14.48
CA ASP A 354 -19.56 0.55 14.69
C ASP A 354 -18.76 0.29 13.40
N GLN A 355 -19.31 0.69 12.25
CA GLN A 355 -18.73 0.38 10.93
C GLN A 355 -17.67 1.40 10.51
N THR A 356 -16.63 0.94 9.83
CA THR A 356 -15.72 1.82 9.06
C THR A 356 -16.27 2.00 7.65
N ARG A 357 -16.20 3.23 7.13
CA ARG A 357 -16.63 3.53 5.75
C ARG A 357 -15.47 3.98 4.87
N PHE A 358 -15.36 3.40 3.69
CA PHE A 358 -14.43 3.84 2.66
C PHE A 358 -15.17 4.70 1.64
N PHE A 359 -14.69 5.93 1.45
CA PHE A 359 -15.22 6.86 0.47
C PHE A 359 -14.30 6.86 -0.74
N PHE A 360 -14.85 6.49 -1.89
CA PHE A 360 -14.11 6.42 -3.14
C PHE A 360 -15.00 6.80 -4.32
N HIS A 361 -14.62 7.82 -5.10
CA HIS A 361 -15.36 8.21 -6.30
C HIS A 361 -14.49 8.05 -7.56
N PRO A 362 -14.98 7.43 -8.66
CA PRO A 362 -14.19 7.19 -9.87
C PRO A 362 -13.54 8.42 -10.53
N GLU A 363 -14.11 9.62 -10.38
CA GLU A 363 -13.49 10.90 -10.81
C GLU A 363 -12.04 11.08 -10.38
N VAL A 364 -11.58 10.46 -9.28
CA VAL A 364 -10.18 10.58 -8.85
C VAL A 364 -9.17 9.99 -9.85
N TRP A 365 -9.62 9.09 -10.74
CA TRP A 365 -8.83 8.59 -11.87
C TRP A 365 -8.70 9.58 -13.02
N ARG A 366 -9.63 10.54 -13.12
CA ARG A 366 -9.74 11.44 -14.27
C ARG A 366 -8.74 12.60 -14.22
N HIS A 367 -8.13 12.86 -13.08
CA HIS A 367 -6.99 13.77 -12.98
C HIS A 367 -5.76 13.15 -13.67
N LEU A 368 -5.32 13.69 -14.80
CA LEU A 368 -4.25 13.10 -15.63
C LEU A 368 -3.18 14.16 -15.91
N PRO A 369 -2.31 14.45 -14.92
CA PRO A 369 -1.31 15.52 -15.04
C PRO A 369 -0.23 15.24 -16.09
N MET A 370 -0.17 14.04 -16.69
CA MET A 370 0.69 13.67 -17.83
C MET A 370 -0.01 12.70 -18.80
N ALA A 371 0.44 12.73 -20.07
CA ALA A 371 0.05 11.75 -21.09
C ALA A 371 0.58 10.35 -20.75
N TYR A 372 -0.21 9.32 -21.08
CA TYR A 372 -0.10 7.92 -20.65
C TYR A 372 1.32 7.31 -20.71
N HIS A 373 1.69 6.51 -19.71
CA HIS A 373 2.96 5.79 -19.65
C HIS A 373 2.91 4.46 -20.43
N ARG A 374 4.00 4.15 -21.15
CA ARG A 374 4.31 2.80 -21.63
C ARG A 374 5.60 2.34 -20.97
N ARG A 375 5.66 1.08 -20.53
CA ARG A 375 6.87 0.43 -20.00
C ARG A 375 8.01 0.58 -21.00
N GLY A 376 9.20 1.01 -20.55
CA GLY A 376 10.32 1.36 -21.43
C GLY A 376 10.31 2.81 -21.95
N GLY A 377 9.24 3.59 -21.69
CA GLY A 377 9.19 5.04 -21.89
C GLY A 377 9.67 5.83 -20.65
N PRO A 378 9.52 7.17 -20.64
CA PRO A 378 9.86 7.98 -19.45
C PRO A 378 9.04 7.55 -18.23
N ASP A 379 9.68 7.49 -17.05
CA ASP A 379 9.01 7.15 -15.79
C ASP A 379 7.75 8.01 -15.59
N PRO A 380 6.61 7.42 -15.19
CA PRO A 380 5.42 8.21 -14.89
C PRO A 380 5.72 9.17 -13.73
N PRO A 381 5.04 10.32 -13.66
CA PRO A 381 5.17 11.18 -12.50
C PRO A 381 4.78 10.39 -11.24
N PRO A 382 5.41 10.65 -10.07
CA PRO A 382 5.06 9.96 -8.84
C PRO A 382 3.55 9.97 -8.56
N GLU A 383 2.90 11.13 -8.77
CA GLU A 383 1.45 11.29 -8.67
C GLU A 383 0.76 10.90 -9.99
N ASN A 384 0.14 9.72 -10.03
CA ASN A 384 -0.59 9.23 -11.20
C ASN A 384 -1.73 8.25 -10.79
N PRO A 385 -2.64 7.90 -11.72
CA PRO A 385 -3.80 7.02 -11.45
C PRO A 385 -3.45 5.63 -10.90
N GLU A 386 -2.26 5.09 -11.21
CA GLU A 386 -1.87 3.74 -10.80
C GLU A 386 -1.76 3.58 -9.28
N ARG A 387 -1.55 4.69 -8.56
CA ARG A 387 -1.66 4.75 -7.10
C ARG A 387 -3.04 4.28 -6.66
N ILE A 388 -4.09 4.83 -7.27
CA ILE A 388 -5.47 4.47 -6.95
C ILE A 388 -5.78 3.05 -7.40
N ASP A 389 -5.35 2.64 -8.60
CA ASP A 389 -5.55 1.27 -9.09
C ASP A 389 -4.99 0.23 -8.12
N THR A 390 -3.77 0.48 -7.63
CA THR A 390 -3.09 -0.37 -6.65
C THR A 390 -3.90 -0.58 -5.36
N LEU A 391 -4.80 0.35 -5.02
CA LEU A 391 -5.66 0.26 -3.85
C LEU A 391 -7.03 -0.34 -4.15
N VAL A 392 -7.71 0.13 -5.20
CA VAL A 392 -9.16 -0.08 -5.36
C VAL A 392 -9.55 -0.90 -6.59
N ASP A 393 -8.61 -1.19 -7.49
CA ASP A 393 -8.88 -1.98 -8.69
C ASP A 393 -9.54 -3.33 -8.32
N PRO A 394 -10.62 -3.74 -8.99
CA PRO A 394 -11.33 -4.97 -8.64
C PRO A 394 -10.50 -6.25 -8.77
N VAL A 395 -9.50 -6.24 -9.64
CA VAL A 395 -8.64 -7.40 -9.91
C VAL A 395 -7.49 -7.43 -8.91
N PHE A 396 -6.69 -6.37 -8.80
CA PHE A 396 -5.44 -6.40 -8.02
C PHE A 396 -5.35 -5.35 -6.90
N GLY A 397 -6.41 -4.58 -6.65
CA GLY A 397 -6.44 -3.57 -5.60
C GLY A 397 -6.37 -4.18 -4.20
N ILE A 398 -5.39 -3.78 -3.38
CA ILE A 398 -5.20 -4.41 -2.06
C ILE A 398 -6.39 -4.23 -1.12
N LEU A 399 -7.14 -3.13 -1.22
CA LEU A 399 -8.34 -2.87 -0.42
C LEU A 399 -9.54 -3.70 -0.88
N ARG A 400 -9.43 -4.44 -1.99
CA ARG A 400 -10.39 -5.46 -2.40
C ARG A 400 -10.06 -6.85 -1.85
N SER A 401 -8.94 -7.02 -1.15
CA SER A 401 -8.62 -8.30 -0.52
C SER A 401 -9.63 -8.70 0.55
N ARG A 402 -9.71 -10.01 0.83
CA ARG A 402 -10.60 -10.62 1.85
C ARG A 402 -10.50 -9.93 3.22
N GLU A 403 -9.34 -9.36 3.55
CA GLU A 403 -9.10 -8.64 4.78
C GLU A 403 -10.05 -7.42 4.96
N PHE A 404 -10.42 -6.75 3.87
CA PHE A 404 -11.23 -5.53 3.88
C PHE A 404 -12.67 -5.75 3.38
N GLN A 405 -13.03 -6.98 3.04
CA GLN A 405 -14.41 -7.38 2.69
C GLN A 405 -15.22 -7.81 3.93
N ARG A 406 -14.85 -7.35 5.12
CA ARG A 406 -15.50 -7.73 6.38
C ARG A 406 -16.87 -7.05 6.52
N PRO A 407 -17.82 -7.65 7.27
CA PRO A 407 -19.15 -7.06 7.47
C PRO A 407 -19.16 -5.67 8.12
N ASN A 408 -18.09 -5.30 8.81
CA ASN A 408 -17.93 -4.00 9.47
C ASN A 408 -17.26 -2.93 8.59
N VAL A 409 -16.98 -3.23 7.32
CA VAL A 409 -16.45 -2.28 6.34
C VAL A 409 -17.51 -2.04 5.26
N LYS A 410 -17.78 -0.77 4.93
CA LYS A 410 -18.69 -0.39 3.85
C LYS A 410 -17.99 0.54 2.86
N TRP A 411 -18.31 0.39 1.59
CA TRP A 411 -17.87 1.29 0.53
C TRP A 411 -18.98 2.26 0.18
N ASP A 412 -18.63 3.53 -0.02
CA ASP A 412 -19.51 4.57 -0.51
C ASP A 412 -18.87 5.22 -1.74
N HIS A 413 -19.63 5.20 -2.82
CA HIS A 413 -19.25 5.74 -4.12
C HIS A 413 -20.06 6.97 -4.53
N ASP A 414 -21.11 7.28 -3.79
CA ASP A 414 -22.06 8.36 -4.10
C ASP A 414 -21.59 9.66 -3.46
N ILE A 415 -20.50 10.21 -3.97
CA ILE A 415 -19.84 11.37 -3.39
C ILE A 415 -20.16 12.60 -4.22
N GLU A 416 -20.72 13.61 -3.57
CA GLU A 416 -20.93 14.91 -4.18
C GLU A 416 -19.60 15.69 -4.24
N ARG A 417 -19.56 16.72 -5.08
CA ARG A 417 -18.43 17.67 -5.05
C ARG A 417 -18.58 18.52 -3.80
N ALA A 418 -17.47 18.90 -3.17
CA ALA A 418 -17.51 19.92 -2.12
C ALA A 418 -18.17 21.19 -2.65
N ASP A 419 -19.02 21.83 -1.83
CA ASP A 419 -19.57 23.14 -2.18
C ASP A 419 -18.41 24.13 -2.33
N ILE A 420 -18.52 25.01 -3.32
CA ILE A 420 -17.54 26.06 -3.53
C ILE A 420 -17.36 26.92 -2.27
N ALA A 421 -18.42 27.14 -1.48
CA ALA A 421 -18.35 27.85 -0.22
C ALA A 421 -17.41 27.15 0.78
N ASP A 422 -17.43 25.81 0.84
CA ASP A 422 -16.55 25.03 1.72
C ASP A 422 -15.10 25.05 1.26
N ILE A 423 -14.86 24.98 -0.06
CA ILE A 423 -13.51 25.17 -0.62
C ILE A 423 -13.01 26.58 -0.29
N LEU A 424 -13.85 27.60 -0.43
CA LEU A 424 -13.50 29.01 -0.19
C LEU A 424 -13.32 29.37 1.30
N ARG A 425 -13.80 28.55 2.23
CA ARG A 425 -13.47 28.69 3.68
C ARG A 425 -11.98 28.53 3.93
N VAL A 426 -11.30 27.78 3.07
CA VAL A 426 -9.88 27.46 3.19
C VAL A 426 -9.06 28.21 2.14
N HIS A 427 -9.47 28.14 0.87
CA HIS A 427 -8.73 28.71 -0.25
C HIS A 427 -9.27 30.09 -0.67
N GLU A 428 -8.39 30.94 -1.18
CA GLU A 428 -8.76 32.21 -1.78
C GLU A 428 -9.45 32.02 -3.12
N PHE A 429 -10.45 32.86 -3.39
CA PHE A 429 -11.25 32.76 -4.61
C PHE A 429 -10.39 32.83 -5.87
N HIS A 430 -9.40 33.71 -5.92
CA HIS A 430 -8.54 33.85 -7.09
C HIS A 430 -7.75 32.56 -7.40
N TYR A 431 -7.41 31.76 -6.38
CA TYR A 431 -6.68 30.51 -6.57
C TYR A 431 -7.61 29.43 -7.15
N VAL A 432 -8.79 29.29 -6.55
CA VAL A 432 -9.80 28.33 -7.01
C VAL A 432 -10.26 28.66 -8.42
N ASP A 433 -10.49 29.95 -8.72
CA ASP A 433 -10.86 30.44 -10.05
C ASP A 433 -9.73 30.24 -11.07
N ARG A 434 -8.46 30.39 -10.67
CA ARG A 434 -7.30 30.08 -11.52
C ARG A 434 -7.26 28.62 -11.94
N ILE A 435 -7.47 27.68 -11.00
CA ILE A 435 -7.54 26.25 -11.33
C ILE A 435 -8.70 26.00 -12.30
N ARG A 436 -9.89 26.52 -12.00
CA ARG A 436 -11.08 26.35 -12.84
C ARG A 436 -10.88 26.88 -14.26
N LYS A 437 -10.37 28.10 -14.39
CA LYS A 437 -10.10 28.76 -15.69
C LYS A 437 -9.05 28.03 -16.50
N ASN A 438 -8.02 27.47 -15.88
CA ASN A 438 -6.98 26.76 -16.61
C ASN A 438 -7.41 25.34 -17.03
N CYS A 439 -8.41 24.73 -16.38
CA CYS A 439 -8.97 23.45 -16.83
C CYS A 439 -9.93 23.61 -18.04
N MET A 440 -10.63 24.75 -18.15
CA MET A 440 -11.68 24.97 -19.17
C MET A 440 -11.18 24.92 -20.63
N PRO A 441 -10.09 25.61 -21.03
CA PRO A 441 -9.56 25.54 -22.39
C PRO A 441 -9.07 24.14 -22.77
N LEU A 442 -8.55 23.38 -21.80
CA LEU A 442 -8.10 22.01 -22.02
C LEU A 442 -9.29 21.14 -22.46
N ALA A 443 -10.48 21.37 -21.90
CA ALA A 443 -11.70 20.67 -22.32
C ALA A 443 -12.07 20.96 -23.79
N ALA A 444 -11.91 22.20 -24.23
CA ALA A 444 -12.20 22.60 -25.61
C ALA A 444 -11.20 22.01 -26.63
N SER A 445 -9.93 21.84 -26.23
CA SER A 445 -8.89 21.20 -27.05
C SER A 445 -9.16 19.72 -27.33
N VAL A 446 -9.90 19.03 -26.45
CA VAL A 446 -10.27 17.61 -26.64
C VAL A 446 -11.42 17.46 -27.63
N VAL A 447 -12.33 18.43 -27.69
CA VAL A 447 -13.50 18.42 -28.58
C VAL A 447 -13.16 18.92 -30.00
N GLY A 448 -12.03 19.61 -30.18
CA GLY A 448 -11.67 20.36 -31.38
C GLY A 448 -10.86 19.64 -32.47
N LYS A 449 -11.15 18.37 -32.79
CA LYS A 449 -10.78 17.81 -34.12
C LYS A 449 -11.98 17.95 -35.07
N GLU A 450 -12.13 19.11 -35.69
CA GLU A 450 -13.03 19.22 -36.86
C GLU A 450 -12.44 18.40 -38.04
N PRO A 451 -13.28 17.71 -38.83
CA PRO A 451 -12.84 16.94 -39.99
C PRO A 451 -12.26 17.88 -41.04
N VAL A 452 -11.18 17.43 -41.69
CA VAL A 452 -10.56 18.10 -42.83
C VAL A 452 -11.64 18.52 -43.82
N ALA A 453 -11.82 19.83 -43.99
CA ALA A 453 -12.77 20.41 -44.92
C ALA A 453 -12.47 19.93 -46.35
N SER A 454 -13.30 19.03 -46.89
CA SER A 454 -13.35 18.77 -48.33
C SER A 454 -14.09 19.92 -49.01
N LYS A 455 -13.43 20.50 -50.02
CA LYS A 455 -13.94 21.58 -50.88
C LYS A 455 -15.34 21.28 -51.43
N ASN A 456 -16.16 22.34 -51.46
CA ASN A 456 -17.31 22.62 -52.33
C ASN A 456 -17.84 21.48 -53.21
N ASP A 457 -19.11 21.11 -53.04
CA ASP A 457 -20.11 21.51 -54.03
C ASP A 457 -21.54 21.53 -53.44
N SER A 458 -22.37 22.31 -54.10
CA SER A 458 -23.66 22.84 -53.72
C SER A 458 -24.84 21.93 -54.13
N SER A 459 -25.95 22.02 -53.36
CA SER A 459 -27.36 22.19 -53.82
C SER A 459 -28.44 21.27 -53.17
N HIS A 460 -29.48 21.94 -52.63
CA HIS A 460 -30.91 21.58 -52.50
C HIS A 460 -31.33 20.28 -51.72
N GLN A 461 -32.45 20.13 -51.01
CA GLN A 461 -33.64 20.91 -50.59
C GLN A 461 -34.45 20.05 -49.56
N LYS A 462 -35.07 20.69 -48.53
CA LYS A 462 -36.37 20.42 -47.84
C LYS A 462 -36.67 19.15 -46.97
N PHE A 463 -37.25 19.46 -45.79
CA PHE A 463 -37.97 18.72 -44.71
C PHE A 463 -39.28 17.97 -45.13
N PRO A 464 -40.09 17.35 -44.23
CA PRO A 464 -39.85 16.54 -43.00
C PRO A 464 -40.67 15.21 -42.93
N GLY A 465 -40.26 14.28 -42.06
CA GLY A 465 -41.15 13.29 -41.44
C GLY A 465 -41.06 11.85 -41.97
N GLN A 466 -40.39 10.98 -41.20
CA GLN A 466 -40.86 9.63 -40.85
C GLN A 466 -39.88 8.99 -39.85
N SER A 467 -40.44 8.31 -38.87
CA SER A 467 -39.73 7.55 -37.84
C SER A 467 -39.14 6.29 -38.44
N GLU A 468 -37.86 6.03 -38.22
CA GLU A 468 -37.34 4.67 -38.20
C GLU A 468 -36.09 4.58 -37.31
N SER A 469 -36.04 3.47 -36.59
CA SER A 469 -35.08 3.12 -35.55
C SER A 469 -33.63 3.19 -36.01
N THR A 470 -32.80 3.91 -35.26
CA THR A 470 -31.34 3.77 -35.33
C THR A 470 -30.79 3.45 -33.94
N SER A 471 -30.02 2.36 -33.92
CA SER A 471 -29.18 1.88 -32.84
C SER A 471 -28.32 2.99 -32.23
N PRO A 472 -27.96 2.91 -30.93
CA PRO A 472 -26.96 3.80 -30.38
C PRO A 472 -25.63 3.49 -31.07
N SER A 473 -25.20 4.38 -31.96
CA SER A 473 -23.87 4.35 -32.54
C SER A 473 -22.86 4.37 -31.40
N SER A 474 -22.14 3.26 -31.27
CA SER A 474 -20.86 3.14 -30.58
C SER A 474 -20.04 4.42 -30.77
N ILE A 475 -20.02 5.27 -29.75
CA ILE A 475 -18.97 6.27 -29.60
C ILE A 475 -17.74 5.44 -29.29
N CYS A 476 -16.91 5.25 -30.31
CA CYS A 476 -15.57 4.71 -30.16
C CYS A 476 -14.83 5.59 -29.15
N ASP A 477 -14.18 4.94 -28.17
CA ASP A 477 -13.21 5.56 -27.27
C ASP A 477 -12.00 6.04 -28.09
N ALA A 478 -12.17 7.14 -28.80
CA ALA A 478 -11.12 7.80 -29.55
C ALA A 478 -10.27 8.60 -28.56
N GLU A 479 -8.97 8.27 -28.52
CA GLU A 479 -7.87 8.94 -27.82
C GLU A 479 -8.16 10.42 -27.45
N GLU A 480 -8.52 10.67 -26.19
CA GLU A 480 -8.56 12.03 -25.64
C GLU A 480 -7.15 12.61 -25.71
N CYS A 481 -6.95 13.61 -26.56
CA CYS A 481 -5.69 14.35 -26.66
C CYS A 481 -5.36 14.99 -25.28
N HIS A 482 -4.33 14.48 -24.60
CA HIS A 482 -3.97 14.78 -23.20
C HIS A 482 -3.33 16.17 -23.00
N ALA A 483 -4.07 17.25 -23.28
CA ALA A 483 -3.59 18.60 -23.00
C ALA A 483 -3.47 18.81 -21.47
N THR A 484 -2.30 19.24 -21.00
CA THR A 484 -2.04 19.58 -19.60
C THR A 484 -1.59 21.04 -19.46
N PHE A 485 -1.79 21.61 -18.28
CA PHE A 485 -1.34 22.96 -17.93
C PHE A 485 -0.46 22.92 -16.68
N PRO A 486 0.84 23.24 -16.74
CA PRO A 486 1.70 23.23 -15.56
C PRO A 486 1.34 24.40 -14.63
N MET A 487 1.01 24.10 -13.37
CA MET A 487 0.89 25.10 -12.31
C MET A 487 2.27 25.43 -11.73
N ASP A 488 3.14 24.42 -11.70
CA ASP A 488 4.56 24.50 -11.36
C ASP A 488 5.35 23.32 -11.92
N LEU A 489 6.52 23.03 -11.33
CA LEU A 489 7.45 22.01 -11.81
C LEU A 489 6.94 20.58 -11.61
N ASP A 490 6.09 20.34 -10.62
CA ASP A 490 5.62 19.00 -10.26
C ASP A 490 4.10 18.84 -10.29
N THR A 491 3.36 19.95 -10.34
CA THR A 491 1.91 19.98 -10.30
C THR A 491 1.35 20.52 -11.62
N ALA A 492 0.59 19.68 -12.32
CA ALA A 492 -0.07 20.04 -13.58
C ALA A 492 -1.59 19.81 -13.50
N LEU A 493 -2.34 20.57 -14.29
CA LEU A 493 -3.78 20.42 -14.47
C LEU A 493 -4.07 19.63 -15.74
N SER A 494 -5.12 18.81 -15.68
CA SER A 494 -5.78 18.18 -16.82
C SER A 494 -7.23 18.67 -16.89
N VAL A 495 -7.92 18.30 -17.97
CA VAL A 495 -9.34 18.63 -18.21
C VAL A 495 -10.22 18.40 -16.98
N ARG A 496 -9.97 17.32 -16.23
CA ARG A 496 -10.81 16.87 -15.11
C ARG A 496 -10.19 17.16 -13.73
N SER A 497 -9.08 17.91 -13.67
CA SER A 497 -8.41 18.24 -12.40
C SER A 497 -9.31 18.94 -11.39
N TYR A 498 -10.04 19.99 -11.81
CA TYR A 498 -10.94 20.72 -10.92
C TYR A 498 -12.05 19.82 -10.37
N ASP A 499 -12.62 18.96 -11.22
CA ASP A 499 -13.70 18.05 -10.86
C ASP A 499 -13.20 16.97 -9.88
N ALA A 500 -12.05 16.38 -10.16
CA ALA A 500 -11.40 15.40 -9.29
C ALA A 500 -11.03 16.00 -7.93
N ALA A 501 -10.42 17.19 -7.89
CA ALA A 501 -10.07 17.89 -6.64
C ALA A 501 -11.32 18.27 -5.82
N SER A 502 -12.37 18.77 -6.48
CA SER A 502 -13.64 19.09 -5.81
C SER A 502 -14.31 17.84 -5.24
N ARG A 503 -14.19 16.70 -5.93
CA ARG A 503 -14.70 15.41 -5.47
C ARG A 503 -13.88 14.84 -4.31
N ALA A 504 -12.56 15.01 -4.34
CA ALA A 504 -11.65 14.63 -3.26
C ALA A 504 -12.03 15.36 -1.96
N ALA A 505 -12.17 16.68 -2.00
CA ALA A 505 -12.64 17.47 -0.85
C ALA A 505 -14.08 17.10 -0.43
N GLY A 506 -14.96 16.81 -1.40
CA GLY A 506 -16.34 16.38 -1.14
C GLY A 506 -16.44 15.04 -0.42
N ALA A 507 -15.52 14.11 -0.70
CA ALA A 507 -15.41 12.83 0.00
C ALA A 507 -15.13 13.03 1.50
N VAL A 508 -14.28 14.01 1.84
CA VAL A 508 -13.97 14.35 3.24
C VAL A 508 -15.18 15.01 3.91
N CYS A 509 -15.86 15.94 3.24
CA CYS A 509 -17.08 16.58 3.79
C CYS A 509 -18.18 15.55 4.06
N LYS A 510 -18.42 14.62 3.12
CA LYS A 510 -19.37 13.53 3.32
C LYS A 510 -18.94 12.61 4.47
N ALA A 511 -17.66 12.27 4.57
CA ALA A 511 -17.15 11.47 5.69
C ALA A 511 -17.41 12.14 7.04
N VAL A 512 -17.24 13.46 7.11
CA VAL A 512 -17.55 14.27 8.30
C VAL A 512 -19.04 14.14 8.65
N ASP A 513 -19.95 14.34 7.71
CA ASP A 513 -21.39 14.21 7.98
C ASP A 513 -21.75 12.82 8.50
N GLU A 514 -21.20 11.77 7.90
CA GLU A 514 -21.58 10.40 8.23
C GLU A 514 -20.98 9.90 9.54
N VAL A 515 -19.74 10.30 9.85
CA VAL A 515 -19.10 10.00 11.14
C VAL A 515 -19.80 10.77 12.27
N VAL A 516 -20.05 12.06 12.10
CA VAL A 516 -20.73 12.88 13.14
C VAL A 516 -22.20 12.49 13.30
N ALA A 517 -22.85 11.96 12.26
CA ALA A 517 -24.18 11.40 12.35
C ALA A 517 -24.26 9.98 12.93
N GLY A 518 -23.13 9.36 13.28
CA GLY A 518 -23.11 7.97 13.79
C GLY A 518 -23.52 6.94 12.75
N LYS A 519 -23.49 7.28 11.45
CA LYS A 519 -23.74 6.31 10.36
C LYS A 519 -22.55 5.37 10.17
N CYS A 520 -21.37 5.80 10.58
CA CYS A 520 -20.14 5.03 10.71
C CYS A 520 -19.34 5.60 11.88
N ARG A 521 -18.46 4.79 12.47
CA ARG A 521 -17.61 5.21 13.58
C ARG A 521 -16.44 6.06 13.11
N ASN A 522 -15.84 5.63 12.00
CA ASN A 522 -14.68 6.25 11.38
C ASN A 522 -14.70 6.01 9.86
N ALA A 523 -13.82 6.71 9.14
CA ALA A 523 -13.80 6.69 7.69
C ALA A 523 -12.38 6.71 7.11
N PHE A 524 -12.24 6.17 5.89
CA PHE A 524 -11.08 6.36 5.04
C PHE A 524 -11.50 6.97 3.69
N CYS A 525 -11.02 8.16 3.39
CA CYS A 525 -11.24 8.86 2.14
C CYS A 525 -10.10 8.53 1.17
N ILE A 526 -10.38 7.68 0.19
CA ILE A 526 -9.43 7.25 -0.84
C ILE A 526 -9.53 8.26 -1.98
N VAL A 527 -8.72 9.32 -1.90
CA VAL A 527 -8.84 10.50 -2.74
C VAL A 527 -7.57 10.74 -3.57
N ARG A 528 -7.75 11.45 -4.69
CA ARG A 528 -6.69 11.97 -5.54
C ARG A 528 -7.26 13.13 -6.38
N PRO A 529 -6.55 14.26 -6.55
CA PRO A 529 -5.19 14.58 -6.05
C PRO A 529 -5.09 14.73 -4.51
N PRO A 530 -3.87 14.67 -3.94
CA PRO A 530 -3.61 14.99 -2.53
C PRO A 530 -3.87 16.49 -2.23
N GLY A 531 -3.71 16.90 -0.97
CA GLY A 531 -4.10 18.24 -0.51
C GLY A 531 -3.16 18.98 0.43
N HIS A 532 -2.35 18.31 1.25
CA HIS A 532 -1.71 18.96 2.42
C HIS A 532 -0.67 20.08 2.10
N HIS A 533 -0.17 20.17 0.86
CA HIS A 533 0.71 21.26 0.40
C HIS A 533 -0.04 22.46 -0.20
N ALA A 534 -1.34 22.33 -0.49
CA ALA A 534 -2.14 23.43 -1.02
C ALA A 534 -2.47 24.42 0.10
N GLY A 535 -1.82 25.59 0.10
CA GLY A 535 -2.14 26.69 0.99
C GLY A 535 -3.32 27.55 0.51
N PRO A 536 -3.64 28.65 1.20
CA PRO A 536 -4.81 29.48 0.89
C PRO A 536 -4.79 30.03 -0.54
N VAL A 537 -3.61 30.41 -1.06
CA VAL A 537 -3.42 30.97 -2.41
C VAL A 537 -2.76 29.99 -3.39
N GLY A 538 -2.66 28.71 -3.01
CA GLY A 538 -1.90 27.68 -3.70
C GLY A 538 -0.54 27.46 -3.05
N LYS A 539 0.55 27.73 -3.78
CA LYS A 539 1.92 27.50 -3.31
C LYS A 539 2.20 28.19 -1.98
N VAL A 540 2.90 27.49 -1.10
CA VAL A 540 3.48 28.04 0.13
C VAL A 540 5.00 28.10 -0.03
N VAL A 541 5.59 29.25 0.31
CA VAL A 541 7.03 29.52 0.19
C VAL A 541 7.67 29.66 1.57
N CYS A 542 8.95 29.35 1.68
CA CYS A 542 9.73 29.57 2.91
C CYS A 542 11.16 30.03 2.59
N GLU A 543 11.95 30.35 3.61
CA GLU A 543 13.35 30.80 3.43
C GLU A 543 14.20 29.79 2.66
N ASN A 544 13.96 28.50 2.87
CA ASN A 544 14.69 27.39 2.26
C ASN A 544 14.12 26.94 0.90
N ASP A 545 12.90 27.38 0.56
CA ASP A 545 12.22 27.15 -0.72
C ASP A 545 11.40 28.39 -1.10
N PRO A 546 12.05 29.45 -1.61
CA PRO A 546 11.41 30.72 -1.93
C PRO A 546 10.55 30.66 -3.21
N GLU A 547 10.75 29.65 -4.07
CA GLU A 547 9.91 29.42 -5.24
C GLU A 547 8.61 28.70 -4.85
N GLY A 548 8.71 27.74 -3.93
CA GLY A 548 7.60 26.93 -3.45
C GLY A 548 7.05 26.00 -4.53
N SER A 549 6.38 24.95 -4.08
CA SER A 549 5.63 24.04 -4.95
C SER A 549 4.31 23.66 -4.30
N LEU A 550 3.34 23.25 -5.12
CA LEU A 550 2.09 22.64 -4.68
C LEU A 550 2.23 21.17 -4.31
N GLY A 551 3.35 20.50 -4.62
CA GLY A 551 3.60 19.11 -4.18
C GLY A 551 2.48 18.17 -4.62
N PHE A 552 2.08 18.26 -5.89
CA PHE A 552 0.95 17.55 -6.50
C PHE A 552 -0.46 17.91 -5.96
N CYS A 553 -0.56 18.79 -4.98
CA CYS A 553 -1.83 19.12 -4.31
C CYS A 553 -2.61 20.20 -5.06
N LEU A 554 -3.95 20.05 -5.13
CA LEU A 554 -4.82 21.06 -5.76
C LEU A 554 -5.77 21.76 -4.79
N PHE A 555 -6.45 21.01 -3.92
CA PHE A 555 -7.23 21.57 -2.81
C PHE A 555 -6.81 20.84 -1.54
N ASN A 556 -6.78 21.56 -0.42
CA ASN A 556 -6.43 20.99 0.86
C ASN A 556 -7.62 20.20 1.42
N ASN A 557 -7.72 18.93 1.01
CA ASN A 557 -8.83 18.05 1.30
C ASN A 557 -9.11 17.96 2.82
N VAL A 558 -8.07 17.79 3.62
CA VAL A 558 -8.18 17.64 5.08
C VAL A 558 -8.58 18.95 5.76
N ALA A 559 -8.02 20.09 5.34
CA ALA A 559 -8.40 21.39 5.89
C ALA A 559 -9.83 21.78 5.48
N VAL A 560 -10.26 21.49 4.25
CA VAL A 560 -11.66 21.72 3.82
C VAL A 560 -12.62 20.90 4.67
N GLY A 561 -12.31 19.62 4.94
CA GLY A 561 -13.10 18.79 5.84
C GLY A 561 -13.15 19.29 7.28
N ALA A 562 -12.02 19.73 7.84
CA ALA A 562 -11.96 20.28 9.19
C ALA A 562 -12.72 21.61 9.32
N ALA A 563 -12.56 22.52 8.35
CA ALA A 563 -13.29 23.77 8.28
C ALA A 563 -14.80 23.54 8.13
N TYR A 564 -15.20 22.59 7.28
CA TYR A 564 -16.60 22.15 7.11
C TYR A 564 -17.18 21.66 8.44
N ALA A 565 -16.47 20.78 9.16
CA ALA A 565 -16.91 20.25 10.45
C ALA A 565 -17.12 21.36 11.48
N ARG A 566 -16.16 22.28 11.60
CA ARG A 566 -16.23 23.45 12.51
C ARG A 566 -17.40 24.37 12.16
N ALA A 567 -17.55 24.70 10.88
CA ALA A 567 -18.54 25.67 10.42
C ALA A 567 -19.98 25.15 10.56
N HIS A 568 -20.23 23.89 10.19
CA HIS A 568 -21.60 23.38 10.02
C HIS A 568 -22.09 22.50 11.18
N LEU A 569 -21.19 21.85 11.92
CA LEU A 569 -21.57 20.77 12.86
C LEU A 569 -21.45 21.14 14.35
N LYS A 570 -21.34 22.44 14.67
CA LYS A 570 -21.43 22.94 16.06
C LYS A 570 -22.69 22.44 16.78
N HIS A 571 -23.83 22.47 16.09
CA HIS A 571 -25.11 22.02 16.64
C HIS A 571 -25.15 20.51 16.95
N ARG A 572 -24.18 19.75 16.43
CA ARG A 572 -23.98 18.32 16.70
C ARG A 572 -22.81 18.05 17.65
N GLY A 573 -22.32 19.09 18.33
CA GLY A 573 -21.27 18.99 19.33
C GLY A 573 -19.85 19.04 18.79
N ILE A 574 -19.63 19.37 17.51
CA ILE A 574 -18.28 19.52 16.97
C ILE A 574 -17.78 20.95 17.21
N ASN A 575 -16.93 21.10 18.21
CA ASN A 575 -16.20 22.33 18.49
C ASN A 575 -14.71 22.13 18.25
N LYS A 576 -14.06 21.11 18.80
CA LYS A 576 -12.62 20.94 18.63
C LYS A 576 -12.30 19.96 17.52
N VAL A 577 -11.47 20.37 16.56
CA VAL A 577 -10.99 19.49 15.49
C VAL A 577 -9.46 19.37 15.56
N ALA A 578 -8.95 18.18 15.31
CA ALA A 578 -7.52 17.92 15.23
C ALA A 578 -7.14 17.32 13.88
N ILE A 579 -6.05 17.79 13.28
CA ILE A 579 -5.45 17.28 12.05
C ILE A 579 -4.05 16.77 12.39
N LEU A 580 -3.82 15.48 12.19
CA LEU A 580 -2.52 14.85 12.37
C LEU A 580 -1.96 14.47 11.00
N ASP A 581 -0.83 15.07 10.64
CA ASP A 581 -0.11 14.76 9.40
C ASP A 581 1.12 13.89 9.69
N PHE A 582 1.15 12.74 9.01
CA PHE A 582 2.26 11.80 9.09
C PHE A 582 2.92 11.52 7.74
N ASP A 583 2.51 12.24 6.69
CA ASP A 583 3.24 12.27 5.42
C ASP A 583 4.71 12.65 5.67
N VAL A 584 5.63 12.09 4.88
CA VAL A 584 7.05 12.35 5.10
C VAL A 584 7.42 13.81 4.83
N HIS A 585 6.63 14.51 4.03
CA HIS A 585 6.79 15.91 3.71
C HIS A 585 5.94 16.76 4.66
N HIS A 586 6.49 17.91 5.06
CA HIS A 586 5.78 18.85 5.90
C HIS A 586 4.49 19.33 5.21
N GLY A 587 3.35 19.21 5.90
CA GLY A 587 2.05 19.72 5.47
C GLY A 587 1.93 21.25 5.52
N ASN A 588 2.88 21.95 4.89
CA ASN A 588 3.03 23.41 4.88
C ASN A 588 1.79 24.16 4.38
N GLY A 589 1.03 23.58 3.45
CA GLY A 589 -0.24 24.12 2.99
C GLY A 589 -1.28 24.14 4.11
N THR A 590 -1.44 23.01 4.78
CA THR A 590 -2.34 22.86 5.94
C THR A 590 -1.93 23.78 7.07
N GLU A 591 -0.63 23.87 7.37
CA GLU A 591 -0.10 24.77 8.39
C GLU A 591 -0.42 26.24 8.08
N GLU A 592 -0.15 26.70 6.85
CA GLU A 592 -0.43 28.08 6.43
C GLU A 592 -1.93 28.42 6.49
N ILE A 593 -2.81 27.46 6.18
CA ILE A 593 -4.26 27.62 6.36
C ILE A 593 -4.59 27.82 7.84
N VAL A 594 -4.06 26.97 8.72
CA VAL A 594 -4.35 27.01 10.15
C VAL A 594 -3.80 28.30 10.79
N ARG A 595 -2.63 28.78 10.34
CA ARG A 595 -2.06 30.07 10.78
C ARG A 595 -2.99 31.27 10.52
N GLN A 596 -3.77 31.24 9.44
CA GLN A 596 -4.70 32.32 9.10
C GLN A 596 -5.95 32.37 9.99
N LEU A 597 -6.14 31.40 10.88
CA LEU A 597 -7.18 31.46 11.92
C LEU A 597 -6.92 32.55 12.97
N VAL A 598 -5.71 33.14 12.97
CA VAL A 598 -5.35 34.28 13.80
C VAL A 598 -5.04 35.49 12.92
N PRO A 599 -5.55 36.69 13.24
CA PRO A 599 -5.22 37.90 12.50
C PRO A 599 -3.72 38.15 12.48
N SER A 600 -3.15 38.28 11.29
CA SER A 600 -1.73 38.55 11.09
C SER A 600 -1.51 39.52 9.91
N THR A 601 -0.28 40.01 9.78
CA THR A 601 0.13 40.87 8.66
C THR A 601 1.34 40.28 7.96
N LYS A 602 1.29 40.22 6.63
CA LYS A 602 2.38 39.76 5.78
C LYS A 602 2.91 40.93 4.94
N GLU A 603 4.20 41.22 5.07
CA GLU A 603 4.88 42.14 4.17
C GLU A 603 5.23 41.41 2.86
N ILE A 604 4.65 41.87 1.76
CA ILE A 604 5.01 41.44 0.41
C ILE A 604 5.93 42.51 -0.17
N VAL A 605 7.17 42.10 -0.46
CA VAL A 605 8.11 42.93 -1.22
C VAL A 605 7.91 42.61 -2.69
N PHE A 606 7.72 43.63 -3.52
CA PHE A 606 7.59 43.47 -4.96
C PHE A 606 8.60 44.35 -5.68
N GLU A 607 9.20 43.81 -6.72
CA GLU A 607 10.11 44.54 -7.60
C GLU A 607 9.43 44.81 -8.92
N THR A 608 9.59 46.04 -9.41
CA THR A 608 9.15 46.47 -10.73
C THR A 608 10.36 46.96 -11.51
N PRO A 609 10.28 47.07 -12.85
CA PRO A 609 11.33 47.71 -13.65
C PRO A 609 11.69 49.14 -13.21
N TYR A 610 10.86 49.77 -12.37
CA TYR A 610 11.00 51.16 -11.92
C TYR A 610 11.38 51.30 -10.43
N GLY A 611 11.53 50.19 -9.70
CA GLY A 611 11.91 50.20 -8.27
C GLY A 611 11.27 49.06 -7.46
N ALA A 612 11.65 48.98 -6.19
CA ALA A 612 11.10 48.03 -5.22
C ALA A 612 10.08 48.71 -4.29
N GLY A 613 8.99 48.02 -3.99
CA GLY A 613 7.94 48.45 -3.07
C GLY A 613 7.64 47.40 -2.01
N LYS A 614 7.03 47.84 -0.91
CA LYS A 614 6.50 46.96 0.13
C LYS A 614 5.00 47.15 0.26
N GLN A 615 4.25 46.06 0.30
CA GLN A 615 2.83 46.05 0.57
C GLN A 615 2.57 45.22 1.84
N VAL A 616 1.93 45.82 2.84
CA VAL A 616 1.45 45.09 4.01
C VAL A 616 0.07 44.55 3.68
N VAL A 617 -0.10 43.23 3.77
CA VAL A 617 -1.39 42.55 3.56
C VAL A 617 -1.85 41.97 4.89
N HIS A 618 -3.09 42.27 5.28
CA HIS A 618 -3.72 41.65 6.43
C HIS A 618 -4.25 40.28 6.04
N GLN A 619 -3.94 39.27 6.85
CA GLN A 619 -4.37 37.89 6.65
C GLN A 619 -5.21 37.47 7.86
N TYR A 620 -6.46 37.11 7.63
CA TYR A 620 -7.35 36.56 8.64
C TYR A 620 -8.51 35.83 7.96
N LYS A 621 -8.70 34.56 8.30
CA LYS A 621 -9.71 33.70 7.69
C LYS A 621 -10.26 32.68 8.69
N PRO A 622 -11.11 33.11 9.64
CA PRO A 622 -11.74 32.19 10.58
C PRO A 622 -12.66 31.22 9.83
N TRP A 623 -12.70 29.97 10.24
CA TRP A 623 -13.61 28.96 9.70
C TRP A 623 -15.03 29.11 10.24
N ARG A 624 -15.14 29.58 11.48
CA ARG A 624 -16.40 29.81 12.20
C ARG A 624 -16.41 31.13 12.96
N SER A 625 -15.38 31.38 13.77
CA SER A 625 -15.33 32.50 14.72
C SER A 625 -13.89 32.78 15.17
N ASP A 626 -13.70 33.88 15.90
CA ASP A 626 -12.42 34.24 16.53
C ASP A 626 -11.86 33.16 17.47
N ASP A 627 -12.74 32.34 18.06
CA ASP A 627 -12.38 31.18 18.88
C ASP A 627 -11.74 30.00 18.11
N ASP A 628 -11.65 30.04 16.77
CA ASP A 628 -11.01 28.97 15.99
C ASP A 628 -9.56 28.72 16.42
N SER A 629 -8.86 29.78 16.84
CA SER A 629 -7.51 29.71 17.38
C SER A 629 -7.37 28.88 18.65
N GLU A 630 -8.44 28.59 19.38
CA GLU A 630 -8.39 27.72 20.58
C GLU A 630 -8.94 26.32 20.32
N ASN A 631 -9.52 26.10 19.13
CA ASN A 631 -10.33 24.94 18.81
C ASN A 631 -9.84 24.15 17.60
N VAL A 632 -8.66 24.50 17.06
CA VAL A 632 -7.99 23.77 15.98
C VAL A 632 -6.61 23.33 16.45
N PHE A 633 -6.37 22.03 16.33
CA PHE A 633 -5.08 21.40 16.55
C PHE A 633 -4.54 20.89 15.21
N PHE A 634 -3.31 21.23 14.87
CA PHE A 634 -2.58 20.70 13.73
C PHE A 634 -1.22 20.21 14.20
N CYS A 635 -0.80 19.05 13.71
CA CYS A 635 0.59 18.63 13.82
C CYS A 635 1.10 17.99 12.53
N SER A 636 2.40 18.09 12.30
CA SER A 636 3.09 17.43 11.19
C SER A 636 4.39 16.79 11.69
N VAL A 637 4.62 15.51 11.36
CA VAL A 637 5.85 14.78 11.67
C VAL A 637 6.49 14.30 10.39
N HIS A 638 7.58 14.96 9.99
CA HIS A 638 8.13 14.88 8.63
C HIS A 638 9.66 14.89 8.64
N GLY A 639 10.28 14.58 7.50
CA GLY A 639 11.72 14.77 7.32
C GLY A 639 12.07 16.26 7.20
N TYR A 640 13.16 16.70 7.83
CA TYR A 640 13.63 18.09 7.74
C TYR A 640 15.16 18.19 7.68
N GLY A 641 15.69 18.79 6.62
CA GLY A 641 17.13 18.97 6.40
C GLY A 641 17.51 19.08 4.93
N HIS A 642 18.77 18.79 4.60
CA HIS A 642 19.27 18.82 3.22
C HIS A 642 18.82 17.63 2.35
N LYS A 643 18.57 17.88 1.06
CA LYS A 643 18.09 16.86 0.10
C LYS A 643 19.08 15.71 -0.07
N ASP A 644 20.38 15.98 -0.08
CA ASP A 644 21.44 14.99 -0.05
C ASP A 644 22.13 15.01 1.33
N PRO A 645 21.73 14.14 2.27
CA PRO A 645 22.29 14.14 3.62
C PRO A 645 23.71 13.55 3.71
N GLU A 646 24.22 12.89 2.66
CA GLU A 646 25.52 12.22 2.64
C GLU A 646 26.60 12.99 1.88
N ASN A 647 26.24 13.81 0.88
CA ASN A 647 27.19 14.57 0.06
C ASN A 647 27.30 16.04 0.51
N LYS A 648 28.43 16.38 1.14
CA LYS A 648 28.74 17.73 1.64
C LYS A 648 29.43 18.60 0.58
N GLU A 649 28.73 19.01 -0.46
CA GLU A 649 29.08 20.28 -1.09
C GLU A 649 28.25 21.35 -0.38
N GLU A 650 28.91 22.30 0.27
CA GLU A 650 28.25 23.49 0.83
C GLU A 650 27.44 24.13 -0.29
N LEU A 651 26.12 24.13 -0.17
CA LEU A 651 25.26 24.93 -1.05
C LEU A 651 25.82 26.35 -1.05
N ALA A 652 26.18 26.85 -2.22
CA ALA A 652 26.61 28.23 -2.36
C ALA A 652 25.47 29.13 -1.85
N LYS A 653 25.78 30.26 -1.18
CA LYS A 653 24.77 31.23 -0.75
C LYS A 653 23.84 31.58 -1.92
N GLY A 654 22.58 31.16 -1.84
CA GLY A 654 21.55 31.43 -2.85
C GLY A 654 21.05 30.21 -3.64
N GLU A 655 21.53 28.99 -3.39
CA GLU A 655 20.97 27.77 -4.00
C GLU A 655 19.79 27.21 -3.17
N THR A 656 18.61 27.16 -3.79
CA THR A 656 17.36 26.61 -3.24
C THR A 656 17.17 25.12 -3.55
N GLN A 657 17.97 24.58 -4.48
CA GLN A 657 18.04 23.16 -4.82
C GLN A 657 18.92 22.39 -3.81
N GLY A 658 18.50 22.34 -2.54
CA GLY A 658 19.35 21.78 -1.49
C GLY A 658 18.66 21.28 -0.23
N TRP A 659 17.36 21.57 -0.07
CA TRP A 659 16.56 21.12 1.07
C TRP A 659 15.61 19.99 0.69
N PHE A 660 15.34 19.13 1.66
CA PHE A 660 14.27 18.16 1.59
C PHE A 660 12.93 18.92 1.51
N TYR A 661 12.12 18.61 0.51
CA TYR A 661 10.90 19.34 0.22
C TYR A 661 9.93 19.28 1.41
N PRO A 662 9.23 20.38 1.78
CA PRO A 662 9.20 21.72 1.18
C PRO A 662 10.20 22.73 1.80
N GLY A 663 11.24 22.27 2.49
CA GLY A 663 12.22 23.15 3.16
C GLY A 663 11.70 23.89 4.41
N SER A 664 10.42 23.75 4.74
CA SER A 664 9.78 24.29 5.95
C SER A 664 9.47 23.18 6.97
N GLY A 665 8.88 23.54 8.11
CA GLY A 665 8.54 22.59 9.17
C GLY A 665 9.71 22.29 10.11
N VAL A 666 10.51 23.30 10.45
CA VAL A 666 11.45 23.18 11.57
C VAL A 666 10.65 22.87 12.85
N SER A 667 11.20 22.05 13.75
CA SER A 667 10.48 21.71 14.98
C SER A 667 10.15 22.95 15.81
N ASP A 668 8.86 23.20 16.01
CA ASP A 668 8.31 24.35 16.74
C ASP A 668 6.91 24.01 17.25
N VAL A 669 6.48 24.69 18.32
CA VAL A 669 5.13 24.51 18.89
C VAL A 669 4.51 25.87 19.16
N LYS A 670 3.30 26.06 18.62
CA LYS A 670 2.43 27.21 18.88
C LYS A 670 1.17 26.72 19.56
N GLU A 671 0.60 27.53 20.44
CA GLU A 671 -0.52 27.10 21.30
C GLU A 671 -1.90 27.65 20.86
N ALA A 672 -1.94 28.70 20.04
CA ALA A 672 -3.20 29.30 19.58
C ALA A 672 -3.13 29.81 18.12
N PRO A 673 -3.56 29.01 17.12
CA PRO A 673 -3.92 27.59 17.18
C PRO A 673 -2.77 26.70 17.60
N VAL A 674 -3.12 25.49 18.06
CA VAL A 674 -2.09 24.49 18.36
C VAL A 674 -1.50 24.02 17.04
N ILE A 675 -0.27 24.43 16.76
CA ILE A 675 0.51 24.00 15.59
C ILE A 675 1.76 23.34 16.14
N TRP A 676 1.92 22.04 15.88
CA TRP A 676 3.06 21.26 16.34
C TRP A 676 3.81 20.66 15.17
N ASP A 677 4.95 21.25 14.84
CA ASP A 677 5.84 20.72 13.81
C ASP A 677 6.95 19.91 14.46
N GLU A 678 7.18 18.70 13.95
CA GLU A 678 8.28 17.84 14.36
C GLU A 678 9.13 17.49 13.14
N GLY A 679 10.05 18.39 12.79
CA GLY A 679 11.02 18.18 11.72
C GLY A 679 12.13 17.21 12.13
N LEU A 680 12.05 15.97 11.66
CA LEU A 680 13.02 14.92 11.96
C LEU A 680 14.27 15.06 11.08
N PRO A 681 15.47 15.28 11.66
CA PRO A 681 16.70 15.32 10.90
C PRO A 681 17.08 13.92 10.39
N PHE A 682 17.89 13.87 9.32
CA PHE A 682 18.41 12.61 8.80
C PHE A 682 19.13 11.79 9.89
N CYS A 683 18.68 10.55 10.09
CA CYS A 683 19.16 9.70 11.18
C CYS A 683 20.41 8.92 10.78
N ARG A 684 21.59 9.44 11.13
CA ARG A 684 22.89 8.79 10.84
C ARG A 684 23.10 7.45 11.55
N GLU A 685 22.37 7.22 12.64
CA GLU A 685 22.40 5.96 13.40
C GLU A 685 21.62 4.83 12.71
N GLY A 686 20.96 5.12 11.59
CA GLY A 686 20.36 4.14 10.69
C GLY A 686 18.84 4.03 10.81
N SER A 687 18.24 3.24 9.89
CA SER A 687 16.79 3.13 9.73
C SER A 687 16.04 2.74 11.00
N SER A 688 16.59 1.86 11.84
CA SER A 688 15.91 1.44 13.07
C SER A 688 15.80 2.59 14.08
N ALA A 689 16.85 3.40 14.22
CA ALA A 689 16.82 4.56 15.11
C ALA A 689 15.88 5.66 14.58
N SER A 690 15.86 5.89 13.25
CA SER A 690 14.92 6.82 12.59
C SER A 690 13.46 6.49 12.93
N ARG A 691 13.07 5.21 12.80
CA ARG A 691 11.72 4.73 13.13
C ARG A 691 11.34 4.95 14.59
N LEU A 692 12.25 4.65 15.52
CA LEU A 692 12.00 4.84 16.95
C LEU A 692 11.89 6.32 17.33
N LYS A 693 12.68 7.21 16.69
CA LYS A 693 12.56 8.66 16.85
C LYS A 693 11.20 9.17 16.37
N TRP A 694 10.71 8.67 15.23
CA TRP A 694 9.38 8.99 14.71
C TRP A 694 8.26 8.49 15.64
N ARG A 695 8.34 7.26 16.15
CA ARG A 695 7.37 6.73 17.13
C ARG A 695 7.39 7.53 18.43
N SER A 696 8.57 7.94 18.90
CA SER A 696 8.72 8.80 20.08
C SER A 696 8.08 10.17 19.88
N ALA A 697 8.14 10.77 18.69
CA ALA A 697 7.45 12.03 18.41
C ALA A 697 5.94 11.93 18.65
N PHE A 698 5.30 10.90 18.09
CA PHE A 698 3.88 10.69 18.32
C PHE A 698 3.58 10.30 19.76
N ARG A 699 4.21 9.23 20.26
CA ARG A 699 3.89 8.63 21.56
C ARG A 699 4.18 9.57 22.74
N ASP A 700 5.35 10.19 22.75
CA ASP A 700 5.86 10.89 23.93
C ASP A 700 5.46 12.37 23.94
N ARG A 701 5.13 12.96 22.78
CA ARG A 701 4.89 14.41 22.65
C ARG A 701 3.50 14.73 22.10
N ILE A 702 3.18 14.26 20.90
CA ILE A 702 1.97 14.70 20.18
C ILE A 702 0.69 14.08 20.74
N LEU A 703 0.64 12.75 20.93
CA LEU A 703 -0.57 12.06 21.37
C LEU A 703 -1.01 12.44 22.80
N PRO A 704 -0.11 12.64 23.78
CA PRO A 704 -0.49 13.19 25.08
C PRO A 704 -1.11 14.59 24.96
N LYS A 705 -0.52 15.48 24.16
CA LYS A 705 -1.05 16.84 23.93
C LYS A 705 -2.39 16.82 23.19
N LEU A 706 -2.57 15.92 22.22
CA LEU A 706 -3.84 15.69 21.55
C LEU A 706 -4.92 15.20 22.54
N ARG A 707 -4.55 14.32 23.47
CA ARG A 707 -5.46 13.85 24.52
C ARG A 707 -5.88 14.98 25.45
N GLU A 708 -4.95 15.85 25.83
CA GLU A 708 -5.23 17.06 26.63
C GLU A 708 -6.14 18.04 25.88
N PHE A 709 -5.89 18.25 24.58
CA PHE A 709 -6.70 19.11 23.72
C PHE A 709 -8.18 18.66 23.67
N ASN A 710 -8.42 17.35 23.82
CA ASN A 710 -9.73 16.70 23.85
C ASN A 710 -10.61 17.05 22.62
N PRO A 711 -10.20 16.61 21.41
CA PRO A 711 -10.92 16.89 20.17
C PRO A 711 -12.27 16.18 20.09
N ASP A 712 -13.23 16.77 19.38
CA ASP A 712 -14.54 16.20 19.06
C ASP A 712 -14.52 15.38 17.75
N LEU A 713 -13.50 15.61 16.91
CA LEU A 713 -13.24 14.91 15.65
C LEU A 713 -11.74 14.98 15.31
N ILE A 714 -11.17 13.85 14.87
CA ILE A 714 -9.76 13.75 14.48
C ILE A 714 -9.68 13.42 12.99
N PHE A 715 -8.79 14.12 12.27
CA PHE A 715 -8.41 13.85 10.90
C PHE A 715 -6.97 13.32 10.84
N LEU A 716 -6.73 12.35 9.97
CA LEU A 716 -5.38 11.91 9.58
C LEU A 716 -5.12 12.36 8.15
N SER A 717 -4.08 13.17 7.97
CA SER A 717 -3.48 13.45 6.66
C SER A 717 -2.48 12.30 6.40
N ALA A 718 -2.91 11.34 5.56
CA ALA A 718 -2.34 10.00 5.52
C ALA A 718 -1.43 9.78 4.30
N GLY A 719 -0.16 10.16 4.46
CA GLY A 719 0.91 9.93 3.49
C GLY A 719 1.71 8.65 3.77
N PHE A 720 1.94 7.83 2.75
CA PHE A 720 2.63 6.54 2.88
C PHE A 720 4.04 6.54 2.30
N ASP A 721 4.56 7.72 2.00
CA ASP A 721 5.87 7.95 1.41
C ASP A 721 7.02 8.00 2.43
N ALA A 722 6.73 7.95 3.74
CA ALA A 722 7.74 7.71 4.77
C ALA A 722 8.24 6.25 4.81
N HIS A 723 7.78 5.38 3.92
CA HIS A 723 8.20 3.98 3.90
C HIS A 723 9.68 3.88 3.53
N LYS A 724 10.41 2.95 4.16
CA LYS A 724 11.86 2.74 3.96
C LYS A 724 12.28 2.55 2.50
N LYS A 725 11.39 1.99 1.67
CA LYS A 725 11.61 1.73 0.24
C LYS A 725 10.99 2.78 -0.69
N GLU A 726 10.48 3.87 -0.14
CA GLU A 726 10.03 5.01 -0.93
C GLU A 726 11.24 5.87 -1.32
N LEU A 727 11.31 6.27 -2.59
CA LEU A 727 12.44 7.04 -3.11
C LEU A 727 12.34 8.52 -2.73
N VAL A 728 11.13 9.07 -2.68
CA VAL A 728 10.90 10.50 -2.40
C VAL A 728 11.24 10.90 -0.96
N ASN A 729 11.42 9.94 -0.06
CA ASN A 729 11.76 10.17 1.35
C ASN A 729 13.28 10.36 1.60
N TRP A 730 14.16 10.04 0.63
CA TRP A 730 15.61 10.24 0.75
C TRP A 730 16.25 9.61 2.02
N GLY A 731 15.59 8.63 2.62
CA GLY A 731 16.05 7.95 3.83
C GLY A 731 15.87 8.72 5.15
N TYR A 732 15.15 9.85 5.16
CA TYR A 732 14.89 10.64 6.37
C TYR A 732 14.13 9.84 7.43
N VAL A 733 12.98 9.29 7.02
CA VAL A 733 12.10 8.49 7.88
C VAL A 733 12.01 7.10 7.29
N SER A 734 12.43 6.05 8.00
CA SER A 734 12.50 4.70 7.41
C SER A 734 11.35 3.79 7.87
N LEU A 735 10.09 4.23 7.77
CA LEU A 735 8.95 3.47 8.31
C LEU A 735 8.77 2.11 7.63
N LEU A 736 8.18 1.18 8.38
CA LEU A 736 7.66 -0.09 7.91
C LEU A 736 6.14 -0.13 8.06
N GLU A 737 5.50 -1.13 7.46
CA GLU A 737 4.05 -1.30 7.50
C GLU A 737 3.49 -1.32 8.92
N GLN A 738 4.22 -1.92 9.87
CA GLN A 738 3.80 -2.03 11.26
C GLN A 738 3.78 -0.67 11.99
N ASP A 739 4.55 0.31 11.52
CA ASP A 739 4.57 1.65 12.12
C ASP A 739 3.27 2.43 11.78
N TYR A 740 2.76 2.26 10.56
CA TYR A 740 1.47 2.81 10.15
C TYR A 740 0.30 2.15 10.89
N GLU A 741 0.33 0.81 11.05
CA GLU A 741 -0.67 0.09 11.86
C GLU A 741 -0.63 0.57 13.31
N TRP A 742 0.56 0.77 13.87
CA TRP A 742 0.76 1.24 15.23
C TRP A 742 0.22 2.65 15.46
N LEU A 743 0.52 3.61 14.57
CA LEU A 743 0.08 5.00 14.71
C LEU A 743 -1.45 5.07 14.77
N VAL A 744 -2.13 4.42 13.82
CA VAL A 744 -3.59 4.44 13.77
C VAL A 744 -4.20 3.76 15.00
N ALA A 745 -3.60 2.67 15.49
CA ALA A 745 -4.06 2.03 16.73
C ALA A 745 -4.01 3.00 17.92
N HIS A 746 -2.93 3.78 18.05
CA HIS A 746 -2.75 4.75 19.13
C HIS A 746 -3.66 5.98 18.97
N VAL A 747 -3.79 6.52 17.76
CA VAL A 747 -4.73 7.63 17.50
C VAL A 747 -6.16 7.19 17.78
N LYS A 748 -6.53 5.94 17.46
CA LYS A 748 -7.84 5.40 17.81
C LYS A 748 -8.06 5.31 19.31
N GLN A 749 -7.06 4.97 20.10
CA GLN A 749 -7.18 4.98 21.56
C GLN A 749 -7.47 6.39 22.08
N VAL A 750 -6.84 7.42 21.53
CA VAL A 750 -7.16 8.83 21.83
C VAL A 750 -8.58 9.16 21.36
N ALA A 751 -8.95 8.81 20.14
CA ALA A 751 -10.28 9.04 19.59
C ALA A 751 -11.39 8.38 20.44
N ASN A 752 -11.16 7.16 20.93
CA ASN A 752 -12.09 6.44 21.81
C ASN A 752 -12.24 7.11 23.19
N SER A 753 -11.21 7.84 23.62
CA SER A 753 -11.23 8.58 24.89
C SER A 753 -11.79 9.99 24.78
N CYS A 754 -11.70 10.63 23.62
CA CYS A 754 -12.10 12.03 23.41
C CYS A 754 -13.43 12.18 22.67
N CYS A 755 -13.66 11.39 21.62
CA CYS A 755 -14.71 11.62 20.63
C CYS A 755 -15.40 10.32 20.16
N ASP A 756 -15.50 9.31 21.01
CA ASP A 756 -16.18 8.02 20.73
C ASP A 756 -15.66 7.31 19.46
N GLY A 757 -14.39 7.53 19.11
CA GLY A 757 -13.75 6.90 17.96
C GLY A 757 -13.96 7.62 16.62
N ARG A 758 -14.50 8.84 16.62
CA ARG A 758 -14.67 9.69 15.42
C ARG A 758 -13.31 10.06 14.82
N LEU A 759 -12.95 9.34 13.77
CA LEU A 759 -11.66 9.45 13.07
C LEU A 759 -11.89 9.42 11.56
N ILE A 760 -11.29 10.36 10.83
CA ILE A 760 -11.36 10.40 9.36
C ILE A 760 -9.95 10.41 8.81
N SER A 761 -9.57 9.36 8.09
CA SER A 761 -8.29 9.28 7.40
C SER A 761 -8.45 9.75 5.95
N VAL A 762 -7.52 10.56 5.45
CA VAL A 762 -7.56 11.14 4.09
C VAL A 762 -6.24 10.84 3.41
N LEU A 763 -6.29 10.15 2.26
CA LEU A 763 -5.09 9.74 1.52
C LEU A 763 -4.32 10.96 0.97
N GLU A 764 -3.02 11.03 1.25
CA GLU A 764 -2.07 12.04 0.74
C GLU A 764 -1.01 11.39 -0.17
N GLY A 765 0.27 11.38 0.21
CA GLY A 765 1.40 10.83 -0.54
C GLY A 765 1.57 9.31 -0.48
N GLY A 766 2.65 8.83 -1.11
CA GLY A 766 2.98 7.41 -1.28
C GLY A 766 2.96 7.02 -2.76
N TYR A 767 4.14 6.68 -3.30
CA TYR A 767 4.38 6.69 -4.74
C TYR A 767 5.10 5.44 -5.24
N ASN A 768 5.60 4.60 -4.35
CA ASN A 768 6.08 3.27 -4.71
C ASN A 768 4.90 2.27 -4.76
N PHE A 769 4.15 2.32 -5.86
CA PHE A 769 3.03 1.42 -6.17
C PHE A 769 3.42 0.26 -7.11
N HIS A 770 4.68 0.20 -7.54
CA HIS A 770 5.18 -0.85 -8.42
C HIS A 770 5.08 -2.24 -7.77
N GLY A 771 4.61 -3.22 -8.56
CA GLY A 771 4.20 -4.53 -8.05
C GLY A 771 2.76 -4.55 -7.49
N ARG A 772 1.99 -3.47 -7.70
CA ARG A 772 0.56 -3.35 -7.32
C ARG A 772 0.37 -3.71 -5.85
N MET A 773 -0.41 -4.74 -5.54
CA MET A 773 -0.72 -5.15 -4.17
C MET A 773 0.49 -5.54 -3.30
N VAL A 774 1.65 -5.89 -3.88
CA VAL A 774 2.85 -6.22 -3.08
C VAL A 774 3.77 -5.03 -2.86
N SER A 775 3.45 -3.89 -3.45
CA SER A 775 4.20 -2.64 -3.30
C SER A 775 4.23 -2.12 -1.86
N PRO A 776 5.22 -1.31 -1.47
CA PRO A 776 5.24 -0.63 -0.17
C PRO A 776 3.99 0.19 0.08
N PHE A 777 3.55 0.91 -0.94
CA PHE A 777 2.39 1.78 -0.84
C PHE A 777 1.15 0.96 -0.48
N ALA A 778 0.87 -0.08 -1.25
CA ALA A 778 -0.25 -0.99 -1.00
C ALA A 778 -0.18 -1.59 0.42
N ARG A 779 0.98 -2.17 0.79
CA ARG A 779 1.14 -2.86 2.08
C ARG A 779 1.05 -1.89 3.27
N SER A 780 1.53 -0.65 3.13
CA SER A 780 1.43 0.40 4.14
C SER A 780 0.00 0.89 4.31
N VAL A 781 -0.72 1.13 3.20
CA VAL A 781 -2.15 1.47 3.22
C VAL A 781 -2.96 0.35 3.84
N ALA A 782 -2.68 -0.91 3.50
CA ALA A 782 -3.35 -2.06 4.09
C ALA A 782 -3.10 -2.16 5.60
N ALA A 783 -1.88 -1.83 6.08
CA ALA A 783 -1.56 -1.86 7.50
C ALA A 783 -2.25 -0.74 8.29
N HIS A 784 -2.25 0.48 7.77
CA HIS A 784 -3.05 1.59 8.29
C HIS A 784 -4.54 1.23 8.34
N THR A 785 -5.07 0.72 7.23
CA THR A 785 -6.50 0.41 7.10
C THR A 785 -6.92 -0.71 8.04
N ARG A 786 -6.07 -1.73 8.25
CA ARG A 786 -6.31 -2.81 9.22
C ARG A 786 -6.55 -2.28 10.63
N ALA A 787 -5.69 -1.37 11.09
CA ALA A 787 -5.88 -0.73 12.39
C ALA A 787 -7.16 0.11 12.42
N LEU A 788 -7.48 0.81 11.33
CA LEU A 788 -8.70 1.62 11.22
C LEU A 788 -9.97 0.77 11.34
N ILE A 789 -10.06 -0.33 10.59
CA ILE A 789 -11.23 -1.23 10.56
C ILE A 789 -11.34 -2.17 11.76
N ASN A 790 -10.33 -2.25 12.62
CA ASN A 790 -10.42 -3.07 13.82
C ASN A 790 -11.53 -2.51 14.74
N PRO A 791 -12.59 -3.27 15.09
CA PRO A 791 -13.69 -2.73 15.89
C PRO A 791 -13.30 -2.43 17.35
N ALA A 792 -12.12 -2.85 17.81
CA ALA A 792 -11.66 -2.64 19.18
C ALA A 792 -11.82 -1.18 19.64
N GLN A 793 -12.39 -1.02 20.83
CA GLN A 793 -12.69 0.27 21.46
C GLN A 793 -11.76 0.58 22.63
N GLU A 794 -10.53 0.08 22.59
CA GLU A 794 -9.54 0.35 23.63
C GLU A 794 -9.34 1.86 23.81
N LYS A 795 -9.35 2.30 25.07
CA LYS A 795 -9.14 3.68 25.45
C LYS A 795 -7.66 3.95 25.66
N TRP A 796 -7.27 5.21 25.55
CA TRP A 796 -5.93 5.70 25.91
C TRP A 796 -5.60 5.34 27.37
N ASP A 797 -4.45 4.68 27.57
CA ASP A 797 -3.92 4.29 28.88
C ASP A 797 -2.48 4.78 29.05
N GLU A 798 -2.29 5.80 29.86
CA GLU A 798 -0.98 6.43 30.10
C GLU A 798 0.06 5.46 30.66
N HIS A 799 -0.35 4.46 31.44
CA HIS A 799 0.57 3.52 32.05
C HIS A 799 1.14 2.54 31.01
N GLU A 800 0.30 2.08 30.09
CA GLU A 800 0.71 1.18 29.00
C GLU A 800 1.61 1.92 28.00
N ILE A 801 1.25 3.16 27.68
CA ILE A 801 2.08 4.04 26.84
C ILE A 801 3.45 4.29 27.47
N ALA A 802 3.50 4.54 28.79
CA ALA A 802 4.77 4.73 29.50
C ALA A 802 5.65 3.47 29.51
N LYS A 803 5.06 2.28 29.62
CA LYS A 803 5.81 1.00 29.49
C LYS A 803 6.39 0.83 28.10
N GLU A 804 5.59 1.08 27.07
CA GLU A 804 6.05 1.01 25.69
C GLU A 804 7.17 2.03 25.44
N ALA A 805 7.02 3.25 25.97
CA ALA A 805 8.04 4.29 25.90
C ALA A 805 9.37 3.85 26.52
N ALA A 806 9.33 3.30 27.73
CA ALA A 806 10.53 2.80 28.39
C ALA A 806 11.22 1.67 27.59
N HIS A 807 10.43 0.75 27.01
CA HIS A 807 10.95 -0.33 26.19
C HIS A 807 11.65 0.18 24.91
N GLU A 808 10.99 1.07 24.17
CA GLU A 808 11.55 1.62 22.93
C GLU A 808 12.71 2.58 23.15
N GLN A 809 12.71 3.33 24.25
CA GLN A 809 13.86 4.15 24.64
C GLN A 809 15.07 3.27 24.97
N ALA A 810 14.88 2.13 25.64
CA ALA A 810 15.95 1.17 25.87
C ALA A 810 16.48 0.56 24.54
N LEU A 811 15.60 0.28 23.57
CA LEU A 811 16.00 -0.15 22.24
C LEU A 811 16.76 0.95 21.49
N LEU A 812 16.29 2.19 21.55
CA LEU A 812 16.95 3.33 20.93
C LEU A 812 18.33 3.58 21.52
N ALA A 813 18.49 3.47 22.84
CA ALA A 813 19.78 3.59 23.51
C ALA A 813 20.81 2.57 22.99
N ASN A 814 20.39 1.37 22.61
CA ASN A 814 21.29 0.38 22.00
C ASN A 814 21.80 0.81 20.62
N TYR A 815 21.02 1.59 19.86
CA TYR A 815 21.46 2.14 18.57
C TYR A 815 22.31 3.40 18.72
N LEU A 816 22.09 4.17 19.79
CA LEU A 816 22.83 5.40 20.07
C LEU A 816 24.15 5.15 20.82
N ALA A 817 24.31 3.98 21.45
CA ALA A 817 25.53 3.63 22.16
C ALA A 817 26.73 3.57 21.19
N PRO A 818 27.86 4.24 21.49
CA PRO A 818 29.06 4.11 20.67
C PRO A 818 29.49 2.65 20.69
N THR A 819 29.57 2.03 19.52
CA THR A 819 30.04 0.65 19.37
C THR A 819 31.43 0.54 20.02
N ALA A 820 31.51 -0.09 21.20
CA ALA A 820 32.78 -0.58 21.71
C ALA A 820 33.34 -1.53 20.65
N ALA A 821 34.56 -1.26 20.21
CA ALA A 821 35.25 -2.08 19.22
C ALA A 821 35.29 -3.53 19.69
N VAL A 822 34.44 -4.39 19.11
CA VAL A 822 34.56 -5.84 19.25
C VAL A 822 35.70 -6.25 18.30
N PRO A 823 36.83 -6.77 18.79
CA PRO A 823 37.89 -7.24 17.92
C PRO A 823 37.46 -8.54 17.27
N GLY A 824 37.25 -8.53 15.95
CA GLY A 824 37.09 -9.74 15.16
C GLY A 824 35.83 -9.84 14.31
N VAL A 825 35.54 -8.84 13.49
CA VAL A 825 34.79 -9.05 12.23
C VAL A 825 35.47 -8.24 11.14
N THR A 826 36.13 -8.95 10.23
CA THR A 826 36.82 -8.38 9.07
C THR A 826 35.77 -7.80 8.12
N VAL A 827 35.57 -6.48 8.19
CA VAL A 827 34.83 -5.72 7.18
C VAL A 827 35.69 -5.67 5.92
N LEU A 828 35.16 -6.19 4.81
CA LEU A 828 35.71 -6.04 3.47
C LEU A 828 35.85 -4.55 3.16
N GLN A 829 37.09 -4.05 3.22
CA GLN A 829 37.45 -2.70 2.83
C GLN A 829 37.16 -2.50 1.33
N THR A 830 36.22 -1.61 1.04
CA THR A 830 36.05 -1.00 -0.28
C THR A 830 37.33 -0.26 -0.67
N LYS A 831 37.92 -0.66 -1.81
CA LYS A 831 39.16 -0.10 -2.38
C LYS A 831 39.08 1.43 -2.54
N LYS A 832 40.00 2.12 -1.87
CA LYS A 832 40.41 3.51 -2.13
C LYS A 832 40.89 3.64 -3.59
N ARG A 833 40.30 4.58 -4.35
CA ARG A 833 40.77 4.94 -5.69
C ARG A 833 41.71 6.15 -5.56
N ASN A 834 42.98 5.97 -5.91
CA ASN A 834 44.00 7.03 -5.85
C ASN A 834 43.79 8.06 -6.97
N LYS A 835 43.99 9.34 -6.61
CA LYS A 835 44.05 10.51 -7.50
C LYS A 835 45.34 10.49 -8.34
N SER A 836 45.22 10.78 -9.64
CA SER A 836 46.29 11.41 -10.42
C SER A 836 45.66 12.44 -11.36
N GLU A 837 46.21 13.66 -11.30
CA GLU A 837 45.82 14.84 -12.06
C GLU A 837 46.25 14.74 -13.52
N THR A 838 45.39 15.17 -14.44
CA THR A 838 45.72 16.05 -15.58
C THR A 838 44.42 16.57 -16.20
N ALA A 839 44.36 17.87 -16.47
CA ALA A 839 43.17 18.62 -16.86
C ALA A 839 43.01 18.73 -18.39
N VAL A 840 41.80 18.45 -18.92
CA VAL A 840 41.29 18.89 -20.24
C VAL A 840 39.74 18.96 -20.16
N PRO A 841 39.04 19.97 -20.75
CA PRO A 841 37.64 20.26 -20.44
C PRO A 841 36.67 19.33 -21.19
N MET A 842 35.65 18.81 -20.49
CA MET A 842 34.59 17.98 -21.07
C MET A 842 33.22 18.63 -20.97
N VAL A 843 32.55 18.65 -22.14
CA VAL A 843 31.15 18.94 -22.39
C VAL A 843 30.24 18.02 -21.56
N ARG A 844 29.18 18.60 -21.01
CA ARG A 844 28.15 17.94 -20.18
C ARG A 844 27.54 16.72 -20.88
N SER A 845 27.68 15.53 -20.29
CA SER A 845 26.87 14.35 -20.59
C SER A 845 26.08 13.92 -19.34
N ARG A 846 24.79 13.61 -19.56
CA ARG A 846 23.83 13.13 -18.56
C ARG A 846 24.31 11.80 -17.98
N SER A 847 24.30 11.67 -16.65
CA SER A 847 24.66 10.43 -15.95
C SER A 847 23.58 9.36 -16.15
N LYS A 848 23.80 8.46 -17.12
CA LYS A 848 23.20 7.13 -17.10
C LYS A 848 23.90 6.30 -16.02
N ARG A 849 23.15 5.69 -15.10
CA ARG A 849 23.66 4.63 -14.21
C ARG A 849 24.32 3.57 -15.09
N ALA A 850 25.62 3.34 -14.94
CA ALA A 850 26.33 2.32 -15.69
C ALA A 850 25.79 0.94 -15.28
N ARG A 851 25.25 0.20 -16.26
CA ARG A 851 25.00 -1.25 -16.20
C ARG A 851 26.26 -1.93 -15.65
N LYS A 852 26.14 -2.68 -14.56
CA LYS A 852 27.05 -3.79 -14.33
C LYS A 852 26.50 -4.94 -15.16
N ASP A 853 26.99 -5.07 -16.38
CA ASP A 853 26.76 -6.26 -17.18
C ASP A 853 27.39 -7.44 -16.42
N VAL A 854 26.53 -8.30 -15.87
CA VAL A 854 26.94 -9.61 -15.39
C VAL A 854 26.95 -10.49 -16.62
N ASP A 855 28.11 -11.03 -16.96
CA ASP A 855 28.25 -12.01 -18.04
C ASP A 855 27.63 -13.33 -17.60
N TYR A 856 26.33 -13.48 -17.86
CA TYR A 856 25.57 -14.67 -17.52
C TYR A 856 26.04 -15.91 -18.30
N VAL A 857 26.74 -15.73 -19.43
CA VAL A 857 27.35 -16.82 -20.20
C VAL A 857 28.56 -17.37 -19.44
N ALA A 858 29.40 -16.50 -18.88
CA ALA A 858 30.50 -16.91 -18.01
C ALA A 858 29.99 -17.60 -16.75
N LEU A 859 28.93 -17.08 -16.11
CA LEU A 859 28.33 -17.69 -14.93
C LEU A 859 27.68 -19.06 -15.22
N ALA A 860 26.98 -19.20 -16.35
CA ALA A 860 26.40 -20.47 -16.78
C ALA A 860 27.48 -21.51 -17.08
N LYS A 861 28.61 -21.10 -17.67
CA LYS A 861 29.74 -21.97 -17.95
C LYS A 861 30.45 -22.43 -16.67
N GLU A 862 30.63 -21.52 -15.71
CA GLU A 862 31.22 -21.84 -14.40
C GLU A 862 30.33 -22.79 -13.57
N LEU A 863 29.00 -22.65 -13.67
CA LEU A 863 28.04 -23.58 -13.05
C LEU A 863 28.00 -24.95 -13.74
N ALA A 864 28.13 -25.00 -15.07
CA ALA A 864 28.23 -26.25 -15.81
C ALA A 864 29.54 -27.01 -15.50
N GLU A 865 30.65 -26.29 -15.33
CA GLU A 865 31.94 -26.87 -14.94
C GLU A 865 31.95 -27.36 -13.48
N GLN A 866 31.15 -26.76 -12.60
CA GLN A 866 30.96 -27.23 -11.22
C GLN A 866 30.07 -28.47 -11.14
N SER A 867 29.06 -28.60 -12.01
CA SER A 867 28.18 -29.78 -12.07
C SER A 867 28.88 -31.04 -12.62
N GLN A 868 30.02 -30.90 -13.29
CA GLN A 868 30.84 -32.02 -13.77
C GLN A 868 31.89 -32.51 -12.75
N LYS A 869 32.01 -31.82 -11.60
CA LYS A 869 32.99 -32.15 -10.54
C LYS A 869 32.36 -32.58 -9.21
N SER A 870 31.04 -32.83 -9.17
CA SER A 870 30.35 -33.43 -8.02
C SER A 870 29.88 -34.84 -8.32
#